data_AF-A0A9D4ZZX5-F1
#
_entry.id   AF-A0A9D4ZZX5-F1
#
_cell.length_a   1.000
_cell.length_b   1.000
_cell.length_c   1.000
_cell.angle_alpha   90.00
_cell.angle_beta   90.00
_cell.angle_gamma   90.00
#
_symmetry.space_group_name_H-M   'P 1'
#
loop_
_entity.id
_entity.type
_entity.pdbx_description
1 polymer ?
#
loop_
_entity_poly.entity_id
_entity_poly.type
_entity_poly.pdbx_seq_one_letter_code
_entity_poly.pdbx_strand_id
1 'polypeptide(L)'
;MADTSSVDVSLWWDSFTLLFTELENSSLSSDLSLNLAKKLKDNHVWFLNALSSFKPPNQKSKEALNSKKLKIGSQQLTIQSHLKDKALQISSCLLLDEVQSYIVVERFIEHNGAAADSTFPEFLHTILIQYYKERQCLLKCIRWILMRAIYIGPVSENNYVKEEAKELFHDGLESKLVSFLEGLLSCSYPEQMDVDLFTLWAEETLIEDNLVLDILFLAYYDPFCTCGSGIWKKFGSIYKGILAGEYNLGKLSITSEAQQLSYYVKVQLLLILIETLNLENLLQMVHDETPYRKGASTFSFTDVQEMDTLVSTFSAFEMNEAGPLVLAWAVFLYLLSTLPGKDENNELMEIDHIGYVRQAFEAGSLHYCLEILQCDILKDYDGPVSGYRSVLRTFISAFIASYEINLQPEDGNSALILDIICKIYRGEESLCIQFWDKGSFIDGPIRSLLCNIESEFPFRTVELVKLLSSLCEGTWPAECVYTFLDRSVGISSLFEISSDLLADDVSHILEAQQAVQVPGIEGLFVPSGTRGRVLKVVGEKTALVRWEYSPSGVYVLLLHLAQDMYLNNKEEVFFTLDLLNRLVSFNTAVCFAMMDISNSMQFRAIDLTNEQVEKNVWVVEMICNLVKNLPLNSHGAALMSMGVKILGVMLICSPSNVTAVALNANLFDITLQTAVFSVSSNDLSSGSWLLSGRLARMLLIDCEQNSNDYPLTISV
;
A
#
# COMPACT_ATOMS: atom_id res chain seq x y z
N MET A 1 27.15 -51.23 -25.01
CA MET A 1 26.52 -49.94 -24.70
C MET A 1 25.03 -50.11 -24.91
N ALA A 2 24.19 -49.73 -23.95
CA ALA A 2 22.74 -49.73 -24.17
C ALA A 2 22.40 -48.60 -25.16
N ASP A 3 21.74 -48.93 -26.27
CA ASP A 3 21.33 -47.93 -27.27
C ASP A 3 20.21 -47.00 -26.73
N THR A 4 19.54 -47.40 -25.65
CA THR A 4 18.49 -46.61 -25.01
C THR A 4 18.50 -46.83 -23.51
N SER A 5 18.41 -45.76 -22.73
CA SER A 5 18.18 -45.79 -21.28
C SER A 5 16.87 -45.07 -20.94
N SER A 6 16.29 -45.39 -19.78
CA SER A 6 15.05 -44.77 -19.30
C SER A 6 15.22 -44.23 -17.90
N VAL A 7 14.73 -43.02 -17.65
CA VAL A 7 14.74 -42.35 -16.34
C VAL A 7 13.34 -41.90 -15.94
N ASP A 8 13.22 -41.40 -14.72
CA ASP A 8 11.95 -41.02 -14.11
C ASP A 8 11.29 -39.83 -14.86
N VAL A 9 9.96 -39.85 -15.00
CA VAL A 9 9.17 -38.83 -15.71
C VAL A 9 9.30 -37.45 -15.05
N SER A 10 9.47 -37.40 -13.74
CA SER A 10 9.61 -36.15 -12.98
C SER A 10 10.89 -35.36 -13.28
N LEU A 11 11.79 -35.88 -14.11
CA LEU A 11 12.95 -35.12 -14.60
C LEU A 11 12.61 -34.22 -15.79
N TRP A 12 11.43 -34.37 -16.41
CA TRP A 12 10.99 -33.54 -17.53
C TRP A 12 9.97 -32.49 -17.09
N TRP A 13 10.11 -31.26 -17.61
CA TRP A 13 9.12 -30.19 -17.54
C TRP A 13 9.04 -29.47 -18.88
N ASP A 14 7.88 -28.94 -19.24
CA ASP A 14 7.76 -27.99 -20.35
C ASP A 14 8.15 -26.57 -19.86
N SER A 15 8.56 -25.67 -20.76
CA SER A 15 9.09 -24.35 -20.33
C SER A 15 8.05 -23.54 -19.55
N PHE A 16 8.37 -23.22 -18.30
CA PHE A 16 7.54 -22.37 -17.46
C PHE A 16 7.58 -20.92 -17.89
N THR A 17 8.66 -20.49 -18.56
CA THR A 17 8.73 -19.16 -19.18
C THR A 17 7.62 -18.98 -20.21
N LEU A 18 7.40 -19.98 -21.07
CA LEU A 18 6.33 -19.95 -22.07
C LEU A 18 4.95 -20.04 -21.41
N LEU A 19 4.77 -20.94 -20.44
CA LEU A 19 3.50 -21.07 -19.72
C LEU A 19 3.11 -19.76 -19.02
N PHE A 20 4.05 -19.13 -18.32
CA PHE A 20 3.81 -17.87 -17.62
C PHE A 20 3.44 -16.74 -18.59
N THR A 21 4.16 -16.65 -19.73
CA THR A 21 3.84 -15.68 -20.79
C THR A 21 2.42 -15.90 -21.34
N GLU A 22 1.99 -17.16 -21.52
CA GLU A 22 0.62 -17.47 -21.94
C GLU A 22 -0.43 -17.08 -20.88
N LEU A 23 -0.10 -17.22 -19.59
CA LEU A 23 -0.97 -16.83 -18.48
C LEU A 23 -1.12 -15.30 -18.38
N GLU A 24 -0.02 -14.54 -18.47
CA GLU A 24 -0.05 -13.06 -18.44
C GLU A 24 -0.82 -12.46 -19.61
N ASN A 25 -0.70 -13.06 -20.81
CA ASN A 25 -1.44 -12.61 -21.99
C ASN A 25 -2.92 -13.00 -21.97
N SER A 26 -3.37 -13.78 -20.97
CA SER A 26 -4.77 -14.14 -20.85
C SER A 26 -5.59 -12.98 -20.26
N SER A 27 -6.78 -12.73 -20.81
CA SER A 27 -7.62 -11.63 -20.36
C SER A 27 -8.11 -11.86 -18.92
N LEU A 28 -7.97 -10.84 -18.07
CA LEU A 28 -8.50 -10.85 -16.72
C LEU A 28 -10.05 -10.87 -16.68
N SER A 29 -10.73 -10.57 -17.78
CA SER A 29 -12.21 -10.49 -17.81
C SER A 29 -12.91 -11.75 -18.31
N SER A 30 -12.19 -12.74 -18.85
CA SER A 30 -12.77 -13.96 -19.43
C SER A 30 -12.33 -15.24 -18.71
N ASP A 31 -13.14 -16.28 -18.83
CA ASP A 31 -12.75 -17.64 -18.42
C ASP A 31 -11.48 -18.08 -19.14
N LEU A 32 -10.68 -18.89 -18.45
CA LEU A 32 -9.44 -19.42 -18.99
C LEU A 32 -9.75 -20.34 -20.18
N SER A 33 -8.93 -20.28 -21.23
CA SER A 33 -9.09 -21.22 -22.36
C SER A 33 -8.95 -22.67 -21.88
N LEU A 34 -9.73 -23.59 -22.47
CA LEU A 34 -9.68 -25.02 -22.11
C LEU A 34 -8.28 -25.63 -22.24
N ASN A 35 -7.47 -25.12 -23.19
CA ASN A 35 -6.08 -25.56 -23.37
C ASN A 35 -5.20 -25.14 -22.17
N LEU A 36 -5.31 -23.89 -21.73
CA LEU A 36 -4.52 -23.37 -20.63
C LEU A 36 -4.97 -23.98 -19.29
N ALA A 37 -6.28 -24.20 -19.10
CA ALA A 37 -6.80 -24.95 -17.96
C ALA A 37 -6.24 -26.39 -17.91
N LYS A 38 -6.18 -27.07 -19.05
CA LYS A 38 -5.55 -28.39 -19.14
C LYS A 38 -4.06 -28.33 -18.79
N LYS A 39 -3.33 -27.33 -19.30
CA LYS A 39 -1.90 -27.14 -18.98
C LYS A 39 -1.67 -26.92 -17.48
N LEU A 40 -2.53 -26.18 -16.80
CA LEU A 40 -2.42 -26.00 -15.34
C LEU A 40 -2.55 -27.34 -14.62
N LYS A 41 -3.61 -28.10 -14.94
CA LYS A 41 -3.85 -29.43 -14.35
C LYS A 41 -2.72 -30.42 -14.65
N ASP A 42 -2.23 -30.45 -15.88
CA ASP A 42 -1.13 -31.33 -16.29
C ASP A 42 0.18 -31.00 -15.55
N ASN A 43 0.34 -29.75 -15.08
CA ASN A 43 1.50 -29.28 -14.31
C ASN A 43 1.28 -29.25 -12.79
N HIS A 44 0.15 -29.74 -12.28
CA HIS A 44 -0.20 -29.74 -10.84
C HIS A 44 0.95 -30.26 -9.96
N VAL A 45 1.56 -31.38 -10.34
CA VAL A 45 2.67 -32.00 -9.57
C VAL A 45 3.91 -31.08 -9.50
N TRP A 46 4.18 -30.32 -10.56
CA TRP A 46 5.27 -29.34 -10.59
C TRP A 46 4.96 -28.13 -9.70
N PHE A 47 3.71 -27.64 -9.72
CA PHE A 47 3.27 -26.57 -8.81
C PHE A 47 3.33 -27.00 -7.35
N LEU A 48 2.81 -28.20 -7.04
CA LEU A 48 2.77 -28.75 -5.70
C LEU A 48 4.18 -28.97 -5.11
N ASN A 49 5.12 -29.47 -5.90
CA ASN A 49 6.49 -29.70 -5.45
C ASN A 49 7.38 -28.45 -5.61
N ALA A 50 6.91 -27.43 -6.33
CA ALA A 50 7.63 -26.19 -6.61
C ALA A 50 9.09 -26.47 -6.99
N LEU A 51 10.02 -25.81 -6.31
CA LEU A 51 11.45 -25.87 -6.60
C LEU A 51 12.11 -27.19 -6.21
N SER A 52 11.46 -28.04 -5.41
CA SER A 52 11.96 -29.41 -5.10
C SER A 52 11.90 -30.36 -6.30
N SER A 53 11.18 -29.98 -7.36
CA SER A 53 11.14 -30.71 -8.64
C SER A 53 12.45 -30.60 -9.42
N PHE A 54 13.27 -29.59 -9.12
CA PHE A 54 14.66 -29.50 -9.58
C PHE A 54 15.54 -30.30 -8.63
N LYS A 55 15.87 -31.53 -9.05
CA LYS A 55 16.46 -32.55 -8.18
C LYS A 55 17.97 -32.38 -8.06
N PRO A 56 18.57 -32.86 -6.94
CA PRO A 56 20.03 -32.91 -6.81
C PRO A 56 20.67 -33.95 -7.75
N PRO A 57 22.00 -33.92 -7.94
CA PRO A 57 22.73 -34.87 -8.78
C PRO A 57 22.47 -36.33 -8.40
N ASN A 58 22.33 -37.19 -9.40
CA ASN A 58 21.97 -38.59 -9.23
C ASN A 58 22.82 -39.49 -10.13
N GLN A 59 23.48 -40.46 -9.52
CA GLN A 59 24.33 -41.43 -10.24
C GLN A 59 23.59 -42.16 -11.37
N LYS A 60 22.29 -42.46 -11.21
CA LYS A 60 21.48 -43.08 -12.26
C LYS A 60 21.28 -42.14 -13.46
N SER A 61 21.05 -40.85 -13.21
CA SER A 61 20.88 -39.82 -14.24
C SER A 61 22.19 -39.60 -15.00
N LYS A 62 23.31 -39.55 -14.28
CA LYS A 62 24.66 -39.49 -14.85
C LYS A 62 24.97 -40.68 -15.77
N GLU A 63 24.61 -41.89 -15.34
CA GLU A 63 24.81 -43.10 -16.13
C GLU A 63 23.93 -43.15 -17.37
N ALA A 64 22.70 -42.64 -17.27
CA ALA A 64 21.74 -42.60 -18.37
C ALA A 64 22.23 -41.73 -19.56
N LEU A 65 22.97 -40.66 -19.28
CA LEU A 65 23.62 -39.82 -20.30
C LEU A 65 24.75 -40.52 -21.07
N ASN A 66 25.14 -41.75 -20.71
CA ASN A 66 26.06 -42.55 -21.53
C ASN A 66 25.38 -43.27 -22.70
N SER A 67 24.04 -43.30 -22.73
CA SER A 67 23.26 -43.88 -23.83
C SER A 67 23.11 -42.89 -25.00
N LYS A 68 22.87 -43.40 -26.21
CA LYS A 68 22.61 -42.53 -27.38
C LYS A 68 21.23 -41.87 -27.34
N LYS A 69 20.25 -42.58 -26.79
CA LYS A 69 18.86 -42.15 -26.67
C LYS A 69 18.40 -42.30 -25.23
N LEU A 70 17.85 -41.23 -24.68
CA LEU A 70 17.30 -41.20 -23.33
C LEU A 70 15.79 -41.08 -23.42
N LYS A 71 15.05 -41.97 -22.74
CA LYS A 71 13.60 -41.87 -22.60
C LYS A 71 13.23 -41.30 -21.23
N ILE A 72 12.40 -40.27 -21.21
CA ILE A 72 11.88 -39.61 -20.01
C ILE A 72 10.35 -39.60 -20.13
N GLY A 73 9.69 -40.63 -19.59
CA GLY A 73 8.26 -40.85 -19.83
C GLY A 73 7.91 -41.00 -21.31
N SER A 74 7.07 -40.10 -21.84
CA SER A 74 6.69 -40.04 -23.25
C SER A 74 7.73 -39.34 -24.14
N GLN A 75 8.69 -38.61 -23.54
CA GLN A 75 9.68 -37.82 -24.26
C GLN A 75 10.95 -38.64 -24.56
N GLN A 76 11.64 -38.28 -25.63
CA GLN A 76 12.88 -38.94 -26.03
C GLN A 76 13.93 -37.92 -26.47
N LEU A 77 15.08 -37.95 -25.82
CA LEU A 77 16.23 -37.08 -26.09
C LEU A 77 17.32 -37.84 -26.83
N THR A 78 18.01 -37.14 -27.74
CA THR A 78 19.19 -37.66 -28.44
C THR A 78 20.44 -37.06 -27.81
N ILE A 79 21.25 -37.89 -27.17
CA ILE A 79 22.38 -37.39 -26.39
C ILE A 79 23.55 -37.05 -27.31
N GLN A 80 23.93 -35.76 -27.33
CA GLN A 80 25.09 -35.26 -28.05
C GLN A 80 26.28 -35.15 -27.10
N SER A 81 27.42 -35.75 -27.47
CA SER A 81 28.59 -35.84 -26.58
C SER A 81 29.10 -34.48 -26.10
N HIS A 82 29.14 -33.48 -26.97
CA HIS A 82 29.64 -32.15 -26.62
C HIS A 82 28.69 -31.38 -25.68
N LEU A 83 27.38 -31.67 -25.72
CA LEU A 83 26.39 -31.11 -24.80
C LEU A 83 26.43 -31.79 -23.43
N LYS A 84 26.64 -33.11 -23.44
CA LYS A 84 26.78 -33.90 -22.23
C LYS A 84 27.91 -33.38 -21.33
N ASP A 85 29.07 -33.10 -21.91
CA ASP A 85 30.22 -32.64 -21.11
C ASP A 85 29.93 -31.29 -20.44
N LYS A 86 29.28 -30.37 -21.15
CA LYS A 86 28.80 -29.09 -20.59
C LYS A 86 27.72 -29.30 -19.52
N ALA A 87 26.76 -30.20 -19.76
CA ALA A 87 25.69 -30.52 -18.82
C ALA A 87 26.22 -31.10 -17.51
N LEU A 88 27.26 -31.95 -17.55
CA LEU A 88 27.91 -32.48 -16.35
C LEU A 88 28.63 -31.39 -15.54
N GLN A 89 29.25 -30.42 -16.22
CA GLN A 89 29.87 -29.27 -15.55
C GLN A 89 28.81 -28.38 -14.89
N ILE A 90 27.72 -28.07 -15.60
CA ILE A 90 26.59 -27.30 -15.07
C ILE A 90 25.93 -28.00 -13.89
N SER A 91 25.71 -29.32 -13.98
CA SER A 91 25.18 -30.14 -12.90
C SER A 91 26.02 -29.99 -11.63
N SER A 92 27.34 -30.00 -11.76
CA SER A 92 28.24 -29.80 -10.60
C SER A 92 28.21 -28.38 -10.04
N CYS A 93 28.03 -27.35 -10.89
CA CYS A 93 27.98 -25.96 -10.46
C CYS A 93 26.64 -25.61 -9.78
N LEU A 94 25.52 -26.06 -10.34
CA LEU A 94 24.17 -25.74 -9.87
C LEU A 94 23.61 -26.75 -8.86
N LEU A 95 24.34 -27.84 -8.59
CA LEU A 95 23.85 -28.98 -7.81
C LEU A 95 22.50 -29.50 -8.34
N LEU A 96 22.39 -29.58 -9.66
CA LEU A 96 21.20 -30.02 -10.39
C LEU A 96 21.42 -31.42 -10.97
N ASP A 97 20.36 -32.22 -11.04
CA ASP A 97 20.36 -33.53 -11.70
C ASP A 97 20.97 -33.46 -13.11
N GLU A 98 21.78 -34.46 -13.46
CA GLU A 98 22.55 -34.46 -14.71
C GLU A 98 21.64 -34.43 -15.94
N VAL A 99 20.48 -35.11 -15.90
CA VAL A 99 19.52 -35.11 -17.01
C VAL A 99 18.81 -33.75 -17.10
N GLN A 100 18.41 -33.15 -15.98
CA GLN A 100 17.81 -31.82 -15.97
C GLN A 100 18.80 -30.75 -16.46
N SER A 101 20.07 -30.88 -16.08
CA SER A 101 21.15 -30.02 -16.57
C SER A 101 21.33 -30.14 -18.07
N TYR A 102 21.22 -31.37 -18.62
CA TYR A 102 21.26 -31.59 -20.07
C TYR A 102 20.09 -30.92 -20.78
N ILE A 103 18.87 -31.01 -20.23
CA ILE A 103 17.66 -30.38 -20.81
C ILE A 103 17.83 -28.85 -20.89
N VAL A 104 18.37 -28.22 -19.84
CA VAL A 104 18.61 -26.76 -19.84
C VAL A 104 19.63 -26.38 -20.92
N VAL A 105 20.73 -27.13 -21.04
CA VAL A 105 21.78 -26.92 -22.05
C VAL A 105 21.23 -27.07 -23.46
N GLU A 106 20.48 -28.14 -23.71
CA GLU A 106 19.90 -28.44 -25.02
C GLU A 106 18.93 -27.33 -25.45
N ARG A 107 17.98 -26.96 -24.59
CA ARG A 107 17.01 -25.87 -24.87
C ARG A 107 17.70 -24.54 -25.14
N PHE A 108 18.73 -24.22 -24.35
CA PHE A 108 19.47 -22.97 -24.54
C PHE A 108 20.12 -22.89 -25.92
N ILE A 109 20.71 -23.99 -26.39
CA ILE A 109 21.39 -24.04 -27.69
C ILE A 109 20.38 -24.03 -28.84
N GLU A 110 19.25 -24.72 -28.70
CA GLU A 110 18.16 -24.68 -29.67
C GLU A 110 17.63 -23.25 -29.87
N HIS A 111 17.52 -22.46 -28.79
CA HIS A 111 17.01 -21.08 -28.88
C HIS A 111 18.06 -20.06 -29.34
N ASN A 112 19.33 -20.23 -28.96
CA ASN A 112 20.34 -19.19 -29.17
C ASN A 112 21.34 -19.47 -30.30
N GLY A 113 21.37 -20.67 -30.89
CA GLY A 113 22.02 -21.03 -32.17
C GLY A 113 23.55 -20.86 -32.31
N ALA A 114 24.14 -19.83 -31.71
CA ALA A 114 25.53 -19.39 -31.82
C ALA A 114 26.31 -19.47 -30.50
N ALA A 115 25.66 -19.76 -29.37
CA ALA A 115 26.28 -19.83 -28.04
C ALA A 115 26.97 -21.17 -27.72
N ALA A 116 27.01 -22.11 -28.67
CA ALA A 116 27.70 -23.39 -28.47
C ALA A 116 29.24 -23.24 -28.38
N ASP A 117 29.79 -22.18 -28.97
CA ASP A 117 31.25 -21.94 -29.07
C ASP A 117 31.78 -20.90 -28.06
N SER A 118 30.94 -20.37 -27.15
CA SER A 118 31.37 -19.40 -26.13
C SER A 118 32.28 -20.01 -25.07
N THR A 119 33.04 -19.16 -24.37
CA THR A 119 33.87 -19.61 -23.25
C THR A 119 32.99 -20.20 -22.15
N PHE A 120 33.49 -21.21 -21.42
CA PHE A 120 32.71 -21.85 -20.36
C PHE A 120 32.16 -20.88 -19.30
N PRO A 121 32.90 -19.83 -18.85
CA PRO A 121 32.35 -18.84 -17.91
C PRO A 121 31.15 -18.05 -18.45
N GLU A 122 31.22 -17.55 -19.69
CA GLU A 122 30.12 -16.82 -20.33
C GLU A 122 28.90 -17.75 -20.58
N PHE A 123 29.18 -18.99 -20.96
CA PHE A 123 28.17 -20.03 -21.13
C PHE A 123 27.47 -20.33 -19.79
N LEU A 124 28.23 -20.49 -18.71
CA LEU A 124 27.71 -20.74 -17.37
C LEU A 124 26.82 -19.59 -16.88
N HIS A 125 27.25 -18.34 -17.06
CA HIS A 125 26.47 -17.16 -16.66
C HIS A 125 25.10 -17.16 -17.33
N THR A 126 25.05 -17.39 -18.65
CA THR A 126 23.79 -17.35 -19.40
C THR A 126 22.88 -18.53 -19.05
N ILE A 127 23.46 -19.71 -18.82
CA ILE A 127 22.69 -20.89 -18.36
C ILE A 127 22.12 -20.68 -16.96
N LEU A 128 22.86 -20.01 -16.07
CA LEU A 128 22.39 -19.71 -14.71
C LEU A 128 21.15 -18.82 -14.77
N ILE A 129 21.18 -17.74 -15.56
CA ILE A 129 20.01 -16.89 -15.80
C ILE A 129 18.82 -17.72 -16.31
N GLN A 130 19.04 -18.57 -17.32
CA GLN A 130 17.96 -19.38 -17.88
C GLN A 130 17.38 -20.38 -16.87
N TYR A 131 18.25 -20.97 -16.03
CA TYR A 131 17.85 -21.91 -14.98
C TYR A 131 16.99 -21.22 -13.92
N TYR A 132 17.46 -20.09 -13.38
CA TYR A 132 16.71 -19.31 -12.40
C TYR A 132 15.42 -18.72 -12.98
N LYS A 133 15.44 -18.28 -14.24
CA LYS A 133 14.23 -17.82 -14.93
C LYS A 133 13.15 -18.90 -14.99
N GLU A 134 13.50 -20.14 -15.32
CA GLU A 134 12.53 -21.26 -15.33
C GLU A 134 11.96 -21.54 -13.93
N ARG A 135 12.81 -21.51 -12.89
CA ARG A 135 12.41 -21.70 -11.50
C ARG A 135 11.49 -20.59 -11.00
N GLN A 136 11.85 -19.34 -11.25
CA GLN A 136 11.04 -18.19 -10.90
C GLN A 136 9.73 -18.17 -11.68
N CYS A 137 9.74 -18.52 -12.97
CA CYS A 137 8.50 -18.63 -13.75
C CYS A 137 7.57 -19.74 -13.23
N LEU A 138 8.11 -20.83 -12.67
CA LEU A 138 7.29 -21.82 -11.96
C LEU A 138 6.59 -21.19 -10.74
N LEU A 139 7.33 -20.48 -9.89
CA LEU A 139 6.75 -19.77 -8.74
C LEU A 139 5.76 -18.67 -9.17
N LYS A 140 6.10 -17.90 -10.21
CA LYS A 140 5.22 -16.86 -10.76
C LYS A 140 3.92 -17.45 -11.34
N CYS A 141 3.96 -18.66 -11.93
CA CYS A 141 2.74 -19.38 -12.31
C CYS A 141 1.86 -19.67 -11.09
N ILE A 142 2.43 -20.17 -9.98
CA ILE A 142 1.69 -20.43 -8.73
C ILE A 142 1.09 -19.12 -8.19
N ARG A 143 1.90 -18.07 -8.11
CA ARG A 143 1.47 -16.72 -7.68
C ARG A 143 0.32 -16.22 -8.54
N TRP A 144 0.41 -16.37 -9.86
CA TRP A 144 -0.63 -15.99 -10.81
C TRP A 144 -1.93 -16.77 -10.58
N ILE A 145 -1.86 -18.09 -10.36
CA ILE A 145 -3.03 -18.93 -10.04
C ILE A 145 -3.76 -18.37 -8.80
N LEU A 146 -3.02 -18.04 -7.75
CA LEU A 146 -3.61 -17.48 -6.52
C LEU A 146 -4.20 -16.09 -6.74
N MET A 147 -3.44 -15.16 -7.32
CA MET A 147 -3.94 -13.80 -7.60
C MET A 147 -5.19 -13.83 -8.48
N ARG A 148 -5.22 -14.73 -9.48
CA ARG A 148 -6.38 -14.92 -10.36
C ARG A 148 -7.58 -15.47 -9.59
N ALA A 149 -7.37 -16.46 -8.73
CA ALA A 149 -8.42 -17.03 -7.89
C ALA A 149 -9.03 -15.99 -6.93
N ILE A 150 -8.21 -15.11 -6.33
CA ILE A 150 -8.64 -14.00 -5.48
C ILE A 150 -9.47 -12.99 -6.28
N TYR A 151 -8.97 -12.57 -7.44
CA TYR A 151 -9.64 -11.59 -8.30
C TYR A 151 -11.05 -12.05 -8.74
N ILE A 152 -11.20 -13.35 -9.00
CA ILE A 152 -12.50 -13.95 -9.38
C ILE A 152 -13.52 -13.86 -8.23
N GLY A 153 -13.06 -13.86 -6.98
CA GLY A 153 -13.89 -13.71 -5.79
C GLY A 153 -14.86 -14.88 -5.55
N PRO A 154 -15.88 -14.68 -4.69
CA PRO A 154 -16.83 -15.74 -4.31
C PRO A 154 -17.91 -16.02 -5.37
N VAL A 155 -18.07 -15.17 -6.38
CA VAL A 155 -19.25 -15.17 -7.27
C VAL A 155 -19.24 -16.30 -8.31
N SER A 156 -18.08 -16.88 -8.64
CA SER A 156 -18.00 -18.05 -9.54
C SER A 156 -17.35 -19.26 -8.86
N GLU A 157 -18.17 -20.07 -8.19
CA GLU A 157 -17.71 -21.29 -7.52
C GLU A 157 -17.13 -22.35 -8.49
N ASN A 158 -17.53 -22.33 -9.77
CA ASN A 158 -17.14 -23.30 -10.80
C ASN A 158 -15.96 -22.83 -11.69
N ASN A 159 -14.99 -22.11 -11.13
CA ASN A 159 -13.82 -21.67 -11.89
C ASN A 159 -12.62 -22.62 -11.70
N TYR A 160 -12.09 -23.14 -12.81
CA TYR A 160 -10.95 -24.06 -12.82
C TYR A 160 -9.73 -23.55 -12.05
N VAL A 161 -9.43 -22.25 -12.12
CA VAL A 161 -8.25 -21.67 -11.44
C VAL A 161 -8.43 -21.69 -9.93
N LYS A 162 -9.66 -21.48 -9.46
CA LYS A 162 -10.00 -21.53 -8.03
C LYS A 162 -9.98 -22.96 -7.49
N GLU A 163 -10.43 -23.93 -8.28
CA GLU A 163 -10.33 -25.34 -7.94
C GLU A 163 -8.86 -25.78 -7.82
N GLU A 164 -8.04 -25.46 -8.82
CA GLU A 164 -6.60 -25.75 -8.82
C GLU A 164 -5.89 -25.12 -7.61
N ALA A 165 -6.16 -23.84 -7.30
CA ALA A 165 -5.61 -23.17 -6.14
C ALA A 165 -5.95 -23.92 -4.83
N LYS A 166 -7.20 -24.33 -4.64
CA LYS A 166 -7.64 -25.10 -3.46
C LYS A 166 -7.00 -26.48 -3.41
N GLU A 167 -6.91 -27.17 -4.55
CA GLU A 167 -6.31 -28.51 -4.65
C GLU A 167 -4.83 -28.48 -4.26
N LEU A 168 -4.08 -27.46 -4.70
CA LEU A 168 -2.66 -27.29 -4.32
C LEU A 168 -2.45 -27.22 -2.80
N PHE A 169 -3.28 -26.46 -2.09
CA PHE A 169 -3.17 -26.37 -0.62
C PHE A 169 -3.70 -27.61 0.09
N HIS A 170 -4.77 -28.22 -0.43
CA HIS A 170 -5.26 -29.52 0.06
C HIS A 170 -4.17 -30.59 0.00
N ASP A 171 -3.38 -30.59 -1.09
CA ASP A 171 -2.29 -31.55 -1.32
C ASP A 171 -0.98 -31.20 -0.58
N GLY A 172 -0.98 -30.10 0.20
CA GLY A 172 0.08 -29.77 1.14
C GLY A 172 1.15 -28.80 0.63
N LEU A 173 0.83 -27.95 -0.36
CA LEU A 173 1.74 -26.92 -0.88
C LEU A 173 2.33 -26.04 0.24
N GLU A 174 1.52 -25.62 1.23
CA GLU A 174 1.94 -24.80 2.38
C GLU A 174 3.17 -25.39 3.08
N SER A 175 3.08 -26.64 3.53
CA SER A 175 4.16 -27.32 4.26
C SER A 175 5.45 -27.46 3.44
N LYS A 176 5.31 -27.62 2.12
CA LYS A 176 6.44 -27.74 1.18
C LYS A 176 7.13 -26.40 0.98
N LEU A 177 6.37 -25.32 0.78
CA LEU A 177 6.91 -23.96 0.64
C LEU A 177 7.62 -23.51 1.92
N VAL A 178 7.04 -23.77 3.10
CA VAL A 178 7.67 -23.41 4.39
C VAL A 178 8.98 -24.18 4.61
N SER A 179 9.00 -25.48 4.29
CA SER A 179 10.23 -26.28 4.40
C SER A 179 11.28 -25.87 3.38
N PHE A 180 10.85 -25.45 2.19
CA PHE A 180 11.73 -24.96 1.14
C PHE A 180 12.36 -23.61 1.51
N LEU A 181 11.57 -22.66 2.03
CA LEU A 181 12.05 -21.36 2.51
C LEU A 181 13.14 -21.54 3.59
N GLU A 182 12.90 -22.39 4.58
CA GLU A 182 13.89 -22.70 5.61
C GLU A 182 15.18 -23.29 5.02
N GLY A 183 15.05 -24.15 4.01
CA GLY A 183 16.16 -24.71 3.26
C GLY A 183 16.98 -23.64 2.54
N LEU A 184 16.33 -22.75 1.79
CA LEU A 184 16.98 -21.65 1.06
C LEU A 184 17.74 -20.72 1.99
N LEU A 185 17.11 -20.26 3.07
CA LEU A 185 17.72 -19.37 4.04
C LEU A 185 18.96 -19.99 4.72
N SER A 186 19.00 -21.33 4.81
CA SER A 186 20.10 -22.10 5.40
C SER A 186 21.16 -22.55 4.40
N CYS A 187 20.95 -22.38 3.09
CA CYS A 187 21.82 -22.91 2.05
C CYS A 187 23.23 -22.31 2.09
N SER A 188 24.26 -23.16 2.10
CA SER A 188 25.65 -22.76 1.91
C SER A 188 25.92 -22.44 0.43
N TYR A 189 26.59 -21.32 0.16
CA TYR A 189 27.02 -20.95 -1.18
C TYR A 189 28.29 -21.70 -1.62
N PRO A 190 28.49 -21.96 -2.92
CA PRO A 190 29.72 -22.58 -3.41
C PRO A 190 30.95 -21.67 -3.15
N GLU A 191 31.96 -22.18 -2.44
CA GLU A 191 33.15 -21.40 -2.00
C GLU A 191 34.07 -20.93 -3.16
N GLN A 192 33.87 -21.44 -4.38
CA GLN A 192 34.74 -21.19 -5.55
C GLN A 192 33.99 -20.52 -6.73
N MET A 193 33.07 -19.59 -6.44
CA MET A 193 32.43 -18.77 -7.48
C MET A 193 33.15 -17.44 -7.70
N ASP A 194 33.17 -17.01 -8.96
CA ASP A 194 33.56 -15.65 -9.34
C ASP A 194 32.57 -14.62 -8.79
N VAL A 195 33.01 -13.36 -8.61
CA VAL A 195 32.21 -12.31 -7.97
C VAL A 195 30.95 -12.01 -8.76
N ASP A 196 31.03 -11.94 -10.10
CA ASP A 196 29.88 -11.65 -10.96
C ASP A 196 28.84 -12.78 -10.87
N LEU A 197 29.31 -14.02 -10.84
CA LEU A 197 28.45 -15.20 -10.72
C LEU A 197 27.80 -15.31 -9.34
N PHE A 198 28.54 -14.96 -8.28
CA PHE A 198 28.00 -14.92 -6.92
C PHE A 198 26.94 -13.82 -6.78
N THR A 199 27.17 -12.65 -7.39
CA THR A 199 26.22 -11.54 -7.39
C THR A 199 24.90 -11.94 -8.03
N LEU A 200 24.96 -12.49 -9.24
CA LEU A 200 23.77 -13.01 -9.92
C LEU A 200 23.07 -14.09 -9.09
N TRP A 201 23.82 -15.07 -8.57
CA TRP A 201 23.25 -16.14 -7.75
C TRP A 201 22.54 -15.61 -6.49
N ALA A 202 23.11 -14.61 -5.82
CA ALA A 202 22.53 -14.01 -4.62
C ALA A 202 21.21 -13.29 -4.93
N GLU A 203 21.18 -12.47 -5.98
CA GLU A 203 19.98 -11.75 -6.42
C GLU A 203 18.87 -12.71 -6.86
N GLU A 204 19.20 -13.70 -7.69
CA GLU A 204 18.23 -14.67 -8.19
C GLU A 204 17.65 -15.56 -7.06
N THR A 205 18.46 -15.90 -6.06
CA THR A 205 18.01 -16.64 -4.87
C THR A 205 17.08 -15.79 -4.00
N LEU A 206 17.40 -14.52 -3.78
CA LEU A 206 16.54 -13.60 -3.03
C LEU A 206 15.21 -13.34 -3.76
N ILE A 207 15.20 -13.32 -5.09
CA ILE A 207 13.95 -13.24 -5.87
C ILE A 207 13.08 -14.48 -5.61
N GLU A 208 13.67 -15.67 -5.54
CA GLU A 208 12.94 -16.90 -5.20
C GLU A 208 12.37 -16.87 -3.78
N ASP A 209 13.14 -16.41 -2.79
CA ASP A 209 12.67 -16.23 -1.41
C ASP A 209 11.43 -15.31 -1.36
N ASN A 210 11.50 -14.17 -2.04
CA ASN A 210 10.41 -13.20 -2.10
C ASN A 210 9.17 -13.76 -2.83
N LEU A 211 9.36 -14.54 -3.90
CA LEU A 211 8.25 -15.20 -4.63
C LEU A 211 7.57 -16.28 -3.78
N VAL A 212 8.34 -17.05 -3.00
CA VAL A 212 7.79 -18.05 -2.07
C VAL A 212 6.96 -17.36 -1.00
N LEU A 213 7.46 -16.26 -0.44
CA LEU A 213 6.74 -15.47 0.56
C LEU A 213 5.50 -14.79 -0.01
N ASP A 214 5.54 -14.28 -1.25
CA ASP A 214 4.34 -13.77 -1.94
C ASP A 214 3.26 -14.85 -2.05
N ILE A 215 3.63 -16.07 -2.45
CA ILE A 215 2.69 -17.21 -2.56
C ILE A 215 2.09 -17.56 -1.19
N LEU A 216 2.93 -17.63 -0.15
CA LEU A 216 2.48 -17.91 1.22
C LEU A 216 1.57 -16.79 1.75
N PHE A 217 1.89 -15.53 1.48
CA PHE A 217 1.05 -14.40 1.85
C PHE A 217 -0.33 -14.50 1.19
N LEU A 218 -0.37 -14.71 -0.14
CA LEU A 218 -1.62 -14.88 -0.89
C LEU A 218 -2.46 -16.05 -0.38
N ALA A 219 -1.81 -17.12 0.10
CA ALA A 219 -2.47 -18.29 0.66
C ALA A 219 -3.29 -17.98 1.92
N TYR A 220 -2.78 -17.07 2.76
CA TYR A 220 -3.41 -16.68 4.02
C TYR A 220 -4.34 -15.48 3.86
N TYR A 221 -4.01 -14.54 2.97
CA TYR A 221 -4.76 -13.30 2.76
C TYR A 221 -6.18 -13.54 2.20
N ASP A 222 -6.34 -14.46 1.26
CA ASP A 222 -7.65 -15.02 0.88
C ASP A 222 -7.60 -16.50 1.25
N PRO A 223 -8.38 -17.00 2.21
CA PRO A 223 -8.03 -18.16 3.04
C PRO A 223 -8.09 -19.49 2.27
N PHE A 224 -7.13 -19.73 1.39
CA PHE A 224 -6.90 -21.01 0.72
C PHE A 224 -6.41 -22.05 1.73
N CYS A 225 -5.68 -21.64 2.77
CA CYS A 225 -5.34 -22.46 3.93
C CYS A 225 -5.42 -21.67 5.24
N THR A 226 -5.54 -22.39 6.36
CA THR A 226 -5.54 -21.80 7.71
C THR A 226 -4.21 -22.09 8.39
N CYS A 227 -3.50 -21.05 8.82
CA CYS A 227 -2.21 -21.19 9.50
C CYS A 227 -2.38 -21.83 10.89
N GLY A 228 -1.99 -23.09 11.03
CA GLY A 228 -1.96 -23.76 12.33
C GLY A 228 -0.83 -23.23 13.24
N SER A 229 -0.97 -23.39 14.56
CA SER A 229 0.01 -22.91 15.54
C SER A 229 1.43 -23.44 15.31
N GLY A 230 1.56 -24.70 14.85
CA GLY A 230 2.85 -25.30 14.51
C GLY A 230 3.57 -24.57 13.36
N ILE A 231 2.83 -24.17 12.33
CA ILE A 231 3.37 -23.44 11.18
C ILE A 231 3.66 -22.00 11.58
N TRP A 232 2.77 -21.35 12.33
CA TRP A 232 2.99 -20.00 12.84
C TRP A 232 4.28 -19.90 13.67
N LYS A 233 4.49 -20.83 14.61
CA LYS A 233 5.73 -20.88 15.41
C LYS A 233 6.97 -21.13 14.56
N LYS A 234 6.84 -21.89 13.47
CA LYS A 234 7.93 -22.09 12.51
C LYS A 234 8.28 -20.79 11.80
N PHE A 235 7.29 -20.03 11.31
CA PHE A 235 7.53 -18.68 10.79
C PHE A 235 8.15 -17.75 11.81
N GLY A 236 7.65 -17.74 13.06
CA GLY A 236 8.21 -16.91 14.12
C GLY A 236 9.66 -17.26 14.44
N SER A 237 10.01 -18.55 14.40
CA SER A 237 11.39 -19.02 14.59
C SER A 237 12.30 -18.61 13.44
N ILE A 238 11.83 -18.76 12.19
CA ILE A 238 12.56 -18.30 10.99
C ILE A 238 12.77 -16.79 11.06
N TYR A 239 11.73 -16.02 11.37
CA TYR A 239 11.80 -14.57 11.46
C TYR A 239 12.81 -14.13 12.53
N LYS A 240 12.75 -14.73 13.72
CA LYS A 240 13.72 -14.48 14.78
C LYS A 240 15.15 -14.80 14.34
N GLY A 241 15.38 -15.94 13.68
CA GLY A 241 16.70 -16.31 13.18
C GLY A 241 17.21 -15.34 12.11
N ILE A 242 16.32 -14.78 11.27
CA ILE A 242 16.69 -13.74 10.29
C ILE A 242 17.16 -12.47 11.01
N LEU A 243 16.41 -12.02 12.02
CA LEU A 243 16.76 -10.83 12.79
C LEU A 243 18.04 -11.03 13.63
N ALA A 244 18.27 -12.23 14.13
CA ALA A 244 19.48 -12.62 14.86
C ALA A 244 20.71 -12.82 13.95
N GLY A 245 20.54 -12.80 12.62
CA GLY A 245 21.62 -13.04 11.66
C GLY A 245 22.08 -14.50 11.57
N GLU A 246 21.23 -15.46 11.95
CA GLU A 246 21.52 -16.90 11.92
C GLU A 246 21.47 -17.46 10.48
N TYR A 247 20.72 -16.82 9.59
CA TYR A 247 20.58 -17.20 8.18
C TYR A 247 21.52 -16.41 7.25
N ASN A 248 21.68 -16.90 6.03
CA ASN A 248 22.61 -16.31 5.06
C ASN A 248 22.10 -15.00 4.42
N LEU A 249 20.90 -14.53 4.77
CA LEU A 249 20.27 -13.34 4.19
C LEU A 249 21.19 -12.10 4.20
N GLY A 250 21.84 -11.83 5.34
CA GLY A 250 22.79 -10.71 5.45
C GLY A 250 24.08 -10.89 4.64
N LYS A 251 24.47 -12.15 4.33
CA LYS A 251 25.62 -12.45 3.48
C LYS A 251 25.30 -12.29 1.99
N LEU A 252 24.03 -12.43 1.59
CA LEU A 252 23.57 -12.25 0.22
C LEU A 252 23.42 -10.77 -0.17
N SER A 253 23.30 -9.87 0.80
CA SER A 253 23.08 -8.44 0.62
C SER A 253 24.33 -7.65 0.18
N ILE A 254 24.97 -8.08 -0.92
CA ILE A 254 26.20 -7.50 -1.47
C ILE A 254 25.97 -6.33 -2.45
N THR A 255 24.82 -6.29 -3.12
CA THR A 255 24.39 -5.20 -4.01
C THR A 255 23.25 -4.40 -3.38
N SER A 256 22.96 -3.21 -3.91
CA SER A 256 21.80 -2.41 -3.52
C SER A 256 20.48 -3.17 -3.71
N GLU A 257 20.39 -3.91 -4.81
CA GLU A 257 19.25 -4.72 -5.22
C GLU A 257 19.07 -5.89 -4.24
N ALA A 258 20.15 -6.61 -3.91
CA ALA A 258 20.12 -7.70 -2.93
C ALA A 258 19.82 -7.19 -1.50
N GLN A 259 20.24 -5.98 -1.14
CA GLN A 259 19.87 -5.35 0.14
C GLN A 259 18.37 -5.06 0.20
N GLN A 260 17.80 -4.51 -0.87
CA GLN A 260 16.36 -4.26 -0.97
C GLN A 260 15.54 -5.56 -0.91
N LEU A 261 15.93 -6.58 -1.69
CA LEU A 261 15.25 -7.88 -1.68
C LEU A 261 15.34 -8.58 -0.32
N SER A 262 16.47 -8.48 0.37
CA SER A 262 16.66 -8.99 1.73
C SER A 262 15.77 -8.29 2.76
N TYR A 263 15.67 -6.96 2.66
CA TYR A 263 14.72 -6.20 3.48
C TYR A 263 13.27 -6.61 3.18
N TYR A 264 12.93 -6.82 1.90
CA TYR A 264 11.58 -7.23 1.50
C TYR A 264 11.19 -8.60 2.09
N VAL A 265 12.09 -9.58 2.10
CA VAL A 265 11.89 -10.88 2.77
C VAL A 265 11.50 -10.70 4.24
N LYS A 266 12.19 -9.80 4.98
CA LYS A 266 11.86 -9.50 6.38
C LYS A 266 10.44 -8.93 6.51
N VAL A 267 10.07 -7.99 5.64
CA VAL A 267 8.77 -7.32 5.67
C VAL A 267 7.64 -8.28 5.31
N GLN A 268 7.78 -9.10 4.26
CA GLN A 268 6.77 -10.08 3.88
C GLN A 268 6.52 -11.09 5.00
N LEU A 269 7.58 -11.63 5.61
CA LEU A 269 7.43 -12.59 6.70
C LEU A 269 6.78 -11.96 7.95
N LEU A 270 7.11 -10.70 8.27
CA LEU A 270 6.44 -9.94 9.32
C LEU A 270 4.93 -9.79 9.02
N LEU A 271 4.57 -9.41 7.80
CA LEU A 271 3.17 -9.23 7.42
C LEU A 271 2.39 -10.55 7.39
N ILE A 272 3.02 -11.66 6.98
CA ILE A 272 2.43 -13.01 7.10
C ILE A 272 2.16 -13.35 8.57
N LEU A 273 3.11 -13.08 9.47
CA LEU A 273 2.94 -13.33 10.90
C LEU A 273 1.79 -12.51 11.51
N ILE A 274 1.63 -11.25 11.10
CA ILE A 274 0.53 -10.38 11.54
C ILE A 274 -0.81 -10.85 10.96
N GLU A 275 -0.86 -11.14 9.65
CA GLU A 275 -2.08 -11.59 8.96
C GLU A 275 -2.62 -12.89 9.57
N THR A 276 -1.73 -13.84 9.84
CA THR A 276 -2.10 -15.14 10.40
C THR A 276 -2.60 -15.10 11.86
N LEU A 277 -2.44 -13.99 12.58
CA LEU A 277 -3.14 -13.75 13.85
C LEU A 277 -4.66 -13.57 13.65
N ASN A 278 -5.08 -13.26 12.42
CA ASN A 278 -6.47 -13.04 12.02
C ASN A 278 -7.18 -12.00 12.91
N LEU A 279 -6.54 -10.82 13.02
CA LEU A 279 -7.07 -9.69 13.77
C LEU A 279 -8.44 -9.23 13.23
N GLU A 280 -8.70 -9.43 11.94
CA GLU A 280 -10.00 -9.15 11.32
C GLU A 280 -11.12 -9.95 11.99
N ASN A 281 -10.96 -11.28 12.08
CA ASN A 281 -11.96 -12.12 12.74
C ASN A 281 -12.12 -11.77 14.22
N LEU A 282 -11.03 -11.46 14.94
CA LEU A 282 -11.14 -11.02 16.33
C LEU A 282 -11.88 -9.68 16.48
N LEU A 283 -11.62 -8.72 15.60
CA LEU A 283 -12.35 -7.45 15.58
C LEU A 283 -13.83 -7.66 15.30
N GLN A 284 -14.17 -8.52 14.33
CA GLN A 284 -15.56 -8.89 14.05
C GLN A 284 -16.21 -9.51 15.29
N MET A 285 -15.50 -10.42 15.97
CA MET A 285 -16.03 -11.08 17.15
C MET A 285 -16.31 -10.11 18.30
N VAL A 286 -15.43 -9.13 18.52
CA VAL A 286 -15.63 -8.06 19.50
C VAL A 286 -16.81 -7.18 19.10
N HIS A 287 -16.90 -6.78 17.82
CA HIS A 287 -17.99 -5.97 17.29
C HIS A 287 -19.36 -6.66 17.45
N ASP A 288 -19.43 -7.96 17.21
CA ASP A 288 -20.67 -8.75 17.27
C ASP A 288 -20.97 -9.31 18.69
N GLU A 289 -20.13 -8.99 19.68
CA GLU A 289 -20.22 -9.52 21.05
C GLU A 289 -20.27 -11.07 21.09
N THR A 290 -19.53 -11.72 20.20
CA THR A 290 -19.54 -13.18 20.10
C THR A 290 -18.54 -13.83 21.06
N PRO A 291 -18.94 -14.85 21.84
CA PRO A 291 -18.04 -15.50 22.78
C PRO A 291 -17.01 -16.36 22.06
N TYR A 292 -15.86 -16.55 22.70
CA TYR A 292 -14.81 -17.43 22.18
C TYR A 292 -15.26 -18.90 22.23
N ARG A 293 -15.60 -19.47 21.06
CA ARG A 293 -16.03 -20.87 20.92
C ARG A 293 -15.01 -21.69 20.16
N LYS A 294 -14.97 -23.00 20.44
CA LYS A 294 -14.13 -23.95 19.70
C LYS A 294 -14.50 -23.92 18.21
N GLY A 295 -13.55 -23.54 17.36
CA GLY A 295 -13.74 -23.36 15.91
C GLY A 295 -14.06 -21.94 15.45
N ALA A 296 -14.20 -20.97 16.37
CA ALA A 296 -14.34 -19.54 16.05
C ALA A 296 -12.98 -18.86 15.80
N SER A 297 -11.89 -19.47 16.26
CA SER A 297 -10.51 -19.04 16.01
C SER A 297 -9.64 -20.23 15.62
N THR A 298 -8.52 -19.95 14.96
CA THR A 298 -7.55 -20.95 14.53
C THR A 298 -6.73 -21.53 15.70
N PHE A 299 -6.53 -20.75 16.77
CA PHE A 299 -5.64 -21.09 17.89
C PHE A 299 -6.40 -21.49 19.16
N SER A 300 -5.99 -22.58 19.80
CA SER A 300 -6.45 -22.93 21.15
C SER A 300 -5.73 -22.11 22.22
N PHE A 301 -6.21 -22.13 23.47
CA PHE A 301 -5.54 -21.42 24.57
C PHE A 301 -4.11 -21.92 24.82
N THR A 302 -3.88 -23.22 24.67
CA THR A 302 -2.53 -23.81 24.75
C THR A 302 -1.64 -23.34 23.61
N ASP A 303 -2.20 -23.18 22.40
CA ASP A 303 -1.44 -22.62 21.27
C ASP A 303 -1.01 -21.17 21.57
N VAL A 304 -1.92 -20.36 22.13
CA VAL A 304 -1.64 -18.96 22.49
C VAL A 304 -0.53 -18.86 23.53
N GLN A 305 -0.52 -19.72 24.55
CA GLN A 305 0.56 -19.78 25.54
C GLN A 305 1.90 -20.16 24.88
N GLU A 306 1.93 -21.18 24.03
CA GLU A 306 3.16 -21.57 23.31
C GLU A 306 3.66 -20.47 22.38
N MET A 307 2.75 -19.77 21.69
CA MET A 307 3.09 -18.61 20.87
C MET A 307 3.64 -17.47 21.72
N ASP A 308 3.06 -17.20 22.90
CA ASP A 308 3.56 -16.20 23.84
C ASP A 308 4.99 -16.50 24.31
N THR A 309 5.30 -17.78 24.57
CA THR A 309 6.68 -18.18 24.91
C THR A 309 7.67 -17.90 23.78
N LEU A 310 7.24 -17.90 22.51
CA LEU A 310 8.09 -17.52 21.39
C LEU A 310 8.20 -16.00 21.28
N VAL A 311 7.08 -15.26 21.36
CA VAL A 311 7.05 -13.79 21.24
C VAL A 311 7.85 -13.11 22.35
N SER A 312 7.77 -13.61 23.59
CA SER A 312 8.57 -13.12 24.73
C SER A 312 10.08 -13.23 24.52
N THR A 313 10.54 -14.06 23.56
CA THR A 313 11.97 -14.20 23.26
C THR A 313 12.49 -13.21 22.23
N PHE A 314 11.63 -12.37 21.64
CA PHE A 314 12.05 -11.26 20.80
C PHE A 314 12.57 -10.13 21.69
N SER A 315 13.88 -9.94 21.68
CA SER A 315 14.53 -8.83 22.38
C SER A 315 14.32 -7.55 21.59
N ALA A 316 13.24 -6.82 21.87
CA ALA A 316 12.92 -5.60 21.12
C ALA A 316 13.99 -4.48 21.23
N PHE A 317 14.94 -4.57 22.17
CA PHE A 317 16.10 -3.67 22.24
C PHE A 317 17.20 -4.02 21.23
N GLU A 318 17.28 -5.28 20.82
CA GLU A 318 18.29 -5.78 19.86
C GLU A 318 17.68 -5.99 18.46
N MET A 319 16.36 -6.20 18.39
CA MET A 319 15.59 -6.55 17.19
C MET A 319 14.45 -5.54 16.98
N ASN A 320 14.80 -4.29 16.65
CA ASN A 320 13.81 -3.22 16.49
C ASN A 320 12.77 -3.57 15.40
N GLU A 321 13.16 -4.31 14.36
CA GLU A 321 12.25 -4.74 13.28
C GLU A 321 11.14 -5.68 13.77
N ALA A 322 11.30 -6.33 14.93
CA ALA A 322 10.24 -7.16 15.54
C ALA A 322 9.14 -6.34 16.23
N GLY A 323 9.35 -5.02 16.42
CA GLY A 323 8.43 -4.14 17.12
C GLY A 323 6.96 -4.25 16.67
N PRO A 324 6.64 -4.21 15.36
CA PRO A 324 5.26 -4.37 14.90
C PRO A 324 4.65 -5.73 15.22
N LEU A 325 5.43 -6.81 15.18
CA LEU A 325 4.94 -8.14 15.56
C LEU A 325 4.59 -8.20 17.05
N VAL A 326 5.45 -7.64 17.90
CA VAL A 326 5.21 -7.55 19.35
C VAL A 326 3.96 -6.70 19.63
N LEU A 327 3.78 -5.59 18.91
CA LEU A 327 2.59 -4.76 19.04
C LEU A 327 1.32 -5.49 18.56
N ALA A 328 1.39 -6.18 17.42
CA ALA A 328 0.28 -6.99 16.90
C ALA A 328 -0.09 -8.12 17.85
N TRP A 329 0.89 -8.75 18.50
CA TRP A 329 0.66 -9.75 19.55
C TRP A 329 -0.07 -9.13 20.76
N ALA A 330 0.35 -7.96 21.21
CA ALA A 330 -0.31 -7.26 22.32
C ALA A 330 -1.77 -6.91 21.98
N VAL A 331 -2.05 -6.48 20.74
CA VAL A 331 -3.40 -6.21 20.24
C VAL A 331 -4.23 -7.50 20.18
N PHE A 332 -3.67 -8.58 19.65
CA PHE A 332 -4.30 -9.90 19.61
C PHE A 332 -4.72 -10.36 21.01
N LEU A 333 -3.82 -10.27 21.99
CA LEU A 333 -4.08 -10.63 23.39
C LEU A 333 -5.18 -9.76 24.00
N TYR A 334 -5.14 -8.45 23.78
CA TYR A 334 -6.16 -7.53 24.27
C TYR A 334 -7.55 -7.85 23.72
N LEU A 335 -7.70 -7.93 22.40
CA LEU A 335 -8.99 -8.24 21.76
C LEU A 335 -9.52 -9.59 22.24
N LEU A 336 -8.64 -10.59 22.30
CA LEU A 336 -8.98 -11.89 22.84
C LEU A 336 -9.49 -11.76 24.28
N SER A 337 -8.82 -10.99 25.15
CA SER A 337 -9.18 -10.75 26.55
C SER A 337 -10.56 -10.11 26.72
N THR A 338 -10.98 -9.24 25.80
CA THR A 338 -12.26 -8.51 25.85
C THR A 338 -13.48 -9.32 25.40
N LEU A 339 -13.31 -10.52 24.83
CA LEU A 339 -14.43 -11.33 24.36
C LEU A 339 -15.32 -11.84 25.51
N PRO A 340 -16.65 -11.90 25.32
CA PRO A 340 -17.60 -12.30 26.36
C PRO A 340 -17.54 -13.80 26.68
N GLY A 341 -18.01 -14.19 27.88
CA GLY A 341 -18.16 -15.60 28.29
C GLY A 341 -16.88 -16.25 28.85
N LYS A 342 -15.95 -15.44 29.34
CA LYS A 342 -14.69 -15.88 29.96
C LYS A 342 -14.87 -16.12 31.45
N ASP A 343 -14.51 -17.33 31.93
CA ASP A 343 -14.44 -17.63 33.36
C ASP A 343 -13.33 -16.79 34.03
N GLU A 344 -13.52 -16.36 35.28
CA GLU A 344 -12.57 -15.52 36.05
C GLU A 344 -11.17 -16.16 36.22
N ASN A 345 -11.02 -17.46 35.93
CA ASN A 345 -9.78 -18.23 36.00
C ASN A 345 -9.13 -18.47 34.62
N ASN A 346 -9.15 -17.49 33.72
CA ASN A 346 -8.44 -17.61 32.45
C ASN A 346 -6.93 -17.41 32.65
N GLU A 347 -6.15 -18.46 32.38
CA GLU A 347 -4.68 -18.42 32.37
C GLU A 347 -4.11 -17.33 31.42
N LEU A 348 -4.90 -16.84 30.46
CA LEU A 348 -4.53 -15.70 29.60
C LEU A 348 -4.50 -14.35 30.31
N MET A 349 -5.19 -14.19 31.45
CA MET A 349 -5.16 -12.94 32.24
C MET A 349 -3.77 -12.67 32.86
N GLU A 350 -2.89 -13.68 32.89
CA GLU A 350 -1.52 -13.56 33.40
C GLU A 350 -0.56 -12.94 32.37
N ILE A 351 -0.92 -12.89 31.08
CA ILE A 351 -0.05 -12.36 30.04
C ILE A 351 -0.12 -10.81 30.03
N ASP A 352 1.03 -10.18 30.28
CA ASP A 352 1.17 -8.72 30.33
C ASP A 352 1.20 -8.08 28.93
N HIS A 353 0.02 -7.97 28.31
CA HIS A 353 -0.15 -7.28 27.03
C HIS A 353 0.31 -5.81 27.08
N ILE A 354 0.17 -5.12 28.22
CA ILE A 354 0.64 -3.73 28.40
C ILE A 354 2.18 -3.65 28.36
N GLY A 355 2.86 -4.64 28.95
CA GLY A 355 4.31 -4.82 28.85
C GLY A 355 4.78 -4.90 27.40
N TYR A 356 4.11 -5.72 26.57
CA TYR A 356 4.42 -5.81 25.13
C TYR A 356 4.16 -4.51 24.37
N VAL A 357 3.08 -3.78 24.69
CA VAL A 357 2.83 -2.45 24.10
C VAL A 357 3.99 -1.51 24.38
N ARG A 358 4.42 -1.42 25.65
CA ARG A 358 5.55 -0.56 26.04
C ARG A 358 6.83 -0.95 25.30
N GLN A 359 7.14 -2.24 25.27
CA GLN A 359 8.29 -2.78 24.58
C GLN A 359 8.28 -2.43 23.08
N ALA A 360 7.13 -2.55 22.42
CA ALA A 360 7.01 -2.23 21.00
C ALA A 360 7.16 -0.73 20.72
N PHE A 361 6.64 0.15 21.60
CA PHE A 361 6.83 1.59 21.47
C PHE A 361 8.30 2.00 21.70
N GLU A 362 8.97 1.42 22.69
CA GLU A 362 10.40 1.64 22.93
C GLU A 362 11.26 1.21 21.73
N ALA A 363 10.84 0.17 21.01
CA ALA A 363 11.48 -0.31 19.78
C ALA A 363 11.11 0.51 18.51
N GLY A 364 10.22 1.49 18.61
CA GLY A 364 9.81 2.32 17.47
C GLY A 364 8.90 1.59 16.46
N SER A 365 8.04 0.67 16.91
CA SER A 365 7.17 -0.14 16.05
C SER A 365 6.38 0.66 15.00
N LEU A 366 5.76 1.77 15.40
CA LEU A 366 5.00 2.64 14.49
C LEU A 366 5.91 3.31 13.44
N HIS A 367 7.12 3.69 13.81
CA HIS A 367 8.09 4.25 12.87
C HIS A 367 8.47 3.21 11.81
N TYR A 368 8.67 1.95 12.22
CA TYR A 368 8.96 0.86 11.29
C TYR A 368 7.76 0.55 10.37
N CYS A 369 6.53 0.59 10.89
CA CYS A 369 5.32 0.50 10.04
C CYS A 369 5.27 1.61 8.99
N LEU A 370 5.62 2.84 9.37
CA LEU A 370 5.69 3.97 8.45
C LEU A 370 6.81 3.79 7.41
N GLU A 371 7.98 3.29 7.83
CA GLU A 371 9.10 2.96 6.95
C GLU A 371 8.71 1.93 5.88
N ILE A 372 8.01 0.85 6.27
CA ILE A 372 7.46 -0.14 5.34
C ILE A 372 6.58 0.52 4.27
N LEU A 373 5.66 1.41 4.68
CA LEU A 373 4.73 2.09 3.77
C LEU A 373 5.40 3.14 2.89
N GLN A 374 6.53 3.69 3.32
CA GLN A 374 7.32 4.66 2.56
C GLN A 374 8.30 3.99 1.58
N CYS A 375 8.64 2.73 1.83
CA CYS A 375 9.60 1.99 1.03
C CYS A 375 9.08 1.81 -0.41
N ASP A 376 9.90 2.22 -1.39
CA ASP A 376 9.59 2.09 -2.82
C ASP A 376 9.52 0.63 -3.29
N ILE A 377 9.98 -0.31 -2.47
CA ILE A 377 9.84 -1.76 -2.69
C ILE A 377 8.35 -2.15 -2.85
N LEU A 378 7.44 -1.52 -2.12
CA LEU A 378 6.01 -1.75 -2.28
C LEU A 378 5.42 -1.07 -3.54
N LYS A 379 6.19 -0.31 -4.31
CA LYS A 379 5.75 0.35 -5.55
C LYS A 379 6.34 -0.29 -6.80
N ASP A 380 7.58 -0.76 -6.72
CA ASP A 380 8.36 -1.20 -7.88
C ASP A 380 8.26 -2.71 -8.17
N TYR A 381 7.77 -3.51 -7.23
CA TYR A 381 7.66 -4.98 -7.38
C TYR A 381 6.22 -5.42 -7.68
N ASP A 382 6.05 -6.41 -8.58
CA ASP A 382 4.79 -7.07 -8.96
C ASP A 382 4.19 -7.95 -7.83
N GLY A 383 4.23 -7.50 -6.57
CA GLY A 383 3.71 -8.20 -5.40
C GLY A 383 2.26 -7.81 -5.05
N PRO A 384 1.64 -8.48 -4.06
CA PRO A 384 0.28 -8.17 -3.60
C PRO A 384 0.24 -6.95 -2.67
N VAL A 385 0.71 -5.80 -3.16
CA VAL A 385 0.89 -4.54 -2.41
C VAL A 385 -0.38 -4.09 -1.70
N SER A 386 -1.52 -4.12 -2.40
CA SER A 386 -2.82 -3.76 -1.83
C SER A 386 -3.20 -4.68 -0.65
N GLY A 387 -2.82 -5.96 -0.74
CA GLY A 387 -2.97 -6.92 0.37
C GLY A 387 -2.13 -6.54 1.58
N TYR A 388 -0.84 -6.22 1.40
CA TYR A 388 0.02 -5.77 2.50
C TYR A 388 -0.52 -4.52 3.20
N ARG A 389 -1.04 -3.56 2.42
CA ARG A 389 -1.69 -2.36 2.96
C ARG A 389 -2.97 -2.70 3.72
N SER A 390 -3.75 -3.67 3.23
CA SER A 390 -4.93 -4.17 3.94
C SER A 390 -4.59 -4.81 5.28
N VAL A 391 -3.51 -5.61 5.37
CA VAL A 391 -3.04 -6.18 6.65
C VAL A 391 -2.65 -5.08 7.63
N LEU A 392 -1.87 -4.10 7.17
CA LEU A 392 -1.49 -2.95 8.00
C LEU A 392 -2.72 -2.12 8.42
N ARG A 393 -3.71 -1.94 7.54
CA ARG A 393 -4.99 -1.29 7.86
C ARG A 393 -5.71 -2.02 8.99
N THR A 394 -5.88 -3.34 8.86
CA THR A 394 -6.55 -4.17 9.87
C THR A 394 -5.80 -4.13 11.19
N PHE A 395 -4.47 -4.24 11.16
CA PHE A 395 -3.63 -4.15 12.34
C PHE A 395 -3.75 -2.80 13.04
N ILE A 396 -3.59 -1.68 12.31
CA ILE A 396 -3.68 -0.35 12.89
C ILE A 396 -5.09 -0.10 13.43
N SER A 397 -6.13 -0.48 12.70
CA SER A 397 -7.50 -0.36 13.20
C SER A 397 -7.73 -1.15 14.48
N ALA A 398 -7.23 -2.39 14.54
CA ALA A 398 -7.29 -3.22 15.73
C ALA A 398 -6.56 -2.58 16.92
N PHE A 399 -5.43 -1.93 16.66
CA PHE A 399 -4.70 -1.16 17.66
C PHE A 399 -5.51 0.05 18.17
N ILE A 400 -6.15 0.83 17.29
CA ILE A 400 -7.04 1.95 17.69
C ILE A 400 -8.18 1.45 18.58
N ALA A 401 -8.82 0.34 18.19
CA ALA A 401 -9.93 -0.25 18.93
C ALA A 401 -9.51 -0.74 20.32
N SER A 402 -8.24 -1.15 20.47
CA SER A 402 -7.75 -1.79 21.70
C SER A 402 -7.34 -0.78 22.77
N TYR A 403 -6.66 0.30 22.39
CA TYR A 403 -5.95 1.15 23.37
C TYR A 403 -6.42 2.60 23.43
N GLU A 404 -7.57 2.94 22.84
CA GLU A 404 -8.17 4.28 22.80
C GLU A 404 -7.14 5.41 22.58
N ILE A 405 -6.85 5.72 21.32
CA ILE A 405 -5.85 6.75 20.99
C ILE A 405 -6.36 8.13 21.41
N ASN A 406 -5.81 8.67 22.50
CA ASN A 406 -5.97 10.07 22.86
C ASN A 406 -5.08 10.92 21.94
N LEU A 407 -5.65 11.46 20.86
CA LEU A 407 -4.97 12.39 19.96
C LEU A 407 -4.67 13.73 20.67
N GLN A 408 -3.61 13.77 21.46
CA GLN A 408 -3.08 15.02 21.99
C GLN A 408 -2.11 15.63 20.97
N PRO A 409 -2.18 16.95 20.71
CA PRO A 409 -1.36 17.61 19.69
C PRO A 409 0.15 17.56 19.97
N GLU A 410 0.57 17.22 21.20
CA GLU A 410 1.99 17.10 21.59
C GLU A 410 2.52 15.65 21.58
N ASP A 411 1.67 14.64 21.32
CA ASP A 411 2.08 13.24 21.28
C ASP A 411 2.55 12.86 19.87
N GLY A 412 3.86 12.63 19.71
CA GLY A 412 4.46 12.21 18.45
C GLY A 412 3.87 10.91 17.88
N ASN A 413 3.35 10.03 18.74
CA ASN A 413 2.72 8.78 18.28
C ASN A 413 1.38 9.02 17.58
N SER A 414 0.61 10.01 18.04
CA SER A 414 -0.68 10.37 17.44
C SER A 414 -0.51 10.87 16.00
N ALA A 415 0.53 11.67 15.75
CA ALA A 415 0.89 12.12 14.40
C ALA A 415 1.36 10.96 13.52
N LEU A 416 2.18 10.04 14.06
CA LEU A 416 2.65 8.86 13.33
C LEU A 416 1.50 7.94 12.91
N ILE A 417 0.50 7.72 13.77
CA ILE A 417 -0.67 6.88 13.43
C ILE A 417 -1.45 7.51 12.28
N LEU A 418 -1.66 8.82 12.32
CA LEU A 418 -2.32 9.53 11.23
C LEU A 418 -1.52 9.40 9.92
N ASP A 419 -0.20 9.52 9.97
CA ASP A 419 0.67 9.37 8.81
C ASP A 419 0.61 7.96 8.21
N ILE A 420 0.63 6.93 9.06
CA ILE A 420 0.47 5.54 8.66
C ILE A 420 -0.88 5.34 7.96
N ILE A 421 -1.98 5.80 8.57
CA ILE A 421 -3.33 5.72 7.99
C ILE A 421 -3.37 6.42 6.63
N CYS A 422 -2.87 7.65 6.55
CA CYS A 422 -2.83 8.39 5.30
C CYS A 422 -2.04 7.65 4.23
N LYS A 423 -0.91 7.03 4.59
CA LYS A 423 -0.10 6.25 3.66
C LYS A 423 -0.77 4.96 3.21
N ILE A 424 -1.51 4.28 4.08
CA ILE A 424 -2.27 3.06 3.75
C ILE A 424 -3.28 3.33 2.65
N TYR A 425 -4.13 4.35 2.80
CA TYR A 425 -5.21 4.63 1.83
C TYR A 425 -4.75 5.37 0.59
N ARG A 426 -3.66 6.17 0.67
CA ARG A 426 -3.15 6.91 -0.49
C ARG A 426 -2.72 5.94 -1.60
N GLY A 427 -3.29 6.11 -2.78
CA GLY A 427 -3.12 5.28 -3.97
C GLY A 427 -4.09 4.09 -4.07
N GLU A 428 -4.91 3.80 -3.06
CA GLU A 428 -5.68 2.56 -2.95
C GLU A 428 -7.20 2.81 -2.98
N GLU A 429 -7.77 2.91 -4.18
CA GLU A 429 -9.23 3.13 -4.37
C GLU A 429 -10.09 2.05 -3.69
N SER A 430 -9.68 0.77 -3.75
CA SER A 430 -10.41 -0.34 -3.13
C SER A 430 -10.54 -0.19 -1.61
N LEU A 431 -9.47 0.24 -0.93
CA LEU A 431 -9.47 0.48 0.51
C LEU A 431 -10.30 1.73 0.85
N CYS A 432 -10.21 2.80 0.05
CA CYS A 432 -11.06 3.98 0.23
C CYS A 432 -12.56 3.63 0.09
N ILE A 433 -12.92 2.76 -0.86
CA ILE A 433 -14.31 2.29 -1.01
C ILE A 433 -14.76 1.56 0.27
N GLN A 434 -13.95 0.64 0.79
CA GLN A 434 -14.28 -0.09 2.02
C GLN A 434 -14.40 0.84 3.23
N PHE A 435 -13.55 1.86 3.33
CA PHE A 435 -13.62 2.86 4.39
C PHE A 435 -14.96 3.58 4.43
N TRP A 436 -15.49 4.00 3.28
CA TRP A 436 -16.77 4.70 3.19
C TRP A 436 -17.99 3.76 3.25
N ASP A 437 -17.79 2.45 3.10
CA ASP A 437 -18.84 1.46 3.35
C ASP A 437 -19.14 1.37 4.86
N LYS A 438 -20.35 1.77 5.23
CA LYS A 438 -20.84 1.70 6.62
C LYS A 438 -20.86 0.29 7.18
N GLY A 439 -20.89 -0.73 6.32
CA GLY A 439 -20.81 -2.14 6.71
C GLY A 439 -19.42 -2.60 7.12
N SER A 440 -18.35 -1.86 6.77
CA SER A 440 -16.98 -2.23 7.16
C SER A 440 -16.76 -2.00 8.64
N PHE A 441 -16.72 -3.06 9.45
CA PHE A 441 -16.37 -2.98 10.87
C PHE A 441 -14.88 -2.70 11.07
N ILE A 442 -14.02 -3.17 10.16
CA ILE A 442 -12.57 -2.93 10.18
C ILE A 442 -12.29 -1.43 10.15
N ASP A 443 -13.00 -0.66 9.34
CA ASP A 443 -12.77 0.79 9.25
C ASP A 443 -13.48 1.59 10.37
N GLY A 444 -14.27 0.92 11.23
CA GLY A 444 -15.03 1.56 12.32
C GLY A 444 -14.16 2.39 13.27
N PRO A 445 -13.08 1.85 13.85
CA PRO A 445 -12.15 2.59 14.70
C PRO A 445 -11.49 3.79 14.01
N ILE A 446 -11.09 3.64 12.73
CA ILE A 446 -10.49 4.71 11.93
C ILE A 446 -11.53 5.80 11.61
N ARG A 447 -12.79 5.43 11.34
CA ARG A 447 -13.88 6.40 11.17
C ARG A 447 -14.19 7.15 12.46
N SER A 448 -14.12 6.49 13.62
CA SER A 448 -14.25 7.16 14.92
C SER A 448 -13.15 8.21 15.09
N LEU A 449 -11.90 7.88 14.70
CA LEU A 449 -10.79 8.83 14.68
C LEU A 449 -11.08 10.03 13.77
N LEU A 450 -11.56 9.79 12.54
CA LEU A 450 -11.95 10.85 11.61
C LEU A 450 -13.03 11.77 12.22
N CYS A 451 -14.07 11.20 12.82
CA CYS A 451 -15.13 11.97 13.49
C CYS A 451 -14.59 12.77 14.69
N ASN A 452 -13.61 12.25 15.44
CA ASN A 452 -12.99 12.98 16.53
C ASN A 452 -12.18 14.18 16.01
N ILE A 453 -11.43 14.02 14.91
CA ILE A 453 -10.70 15.11 14.27
C ILE A 453 -11.68 16.16 13.70
N GLU A 454 -12.72 15.71 13.00
CA GLU A 454 -13.78 16.59 12.46
C GLU A 454 -14.52 17.33 13.58
N SER A 455 -14.67 16.72 14.76
CA SER A 455 -15.34 17.34 15.89
C SER A 455 -14.68 18.67 16.27
N GLU A 456 -13.35 18.77 16.14
CA GLU A 456 -12.54 19.95 16.48
C GLU A 456 -12.33 20.92 15.30
N PHE A 457 -12.91 20.68 14.13
CA PHE A 457 -12.78 21.58 12.97
C PHE A 457 -13.32 22.99 13.28
N PRO A 458 -12.60 24.10 12.99
CA PRO A 458 -11.39 24.23 12.16
C PRO A 458 -10.05 24.30 12.92
N PHE A 459 -9.93 23.78 14.15
CA PHE A 459 -8.66 23.80 14.89
C PHE A 459 -7.64 22.77 14.39
N ARG A 460 -8.12 21.60 13.95
CA ARG A 460 -7.28 20.49 13.45
C ARG A 460 -7.42 20.30 11.95
N THR A 461 -7.46 21.43 11.23
CA THR A 461 -7.71 21.43 9.79
C THR A 461 -6.66 20.62 9.03
N VAL A 462 -5.36 20.80 9.35
CA VAL A 462 -4.26 20.08 8.69
C VAL A 462 -4.46 18.57 8.77
N GLU A 463 -4.70 18.03 9.97
CA GLU A 463 -4.92 16.60 10.16
C GLU A 463 -6.18 16.11 9.45
N LEU A 464 -7.26 16.89 9.50
CA LEU A 464 -8.52 16.57 8.83
C LEU A 464 -8.33 16.48 7.31
N VAL A 465 -7.78 17.53 6.69
CA VAL A 465 -7.64 17.60 5.23
C VAL A 465 -6.61 16.59 4.71
N LYS A 466 -5.55 16.32 5.48
CA LYS A 466 -4.55 15.29 5.16
C LYS A 466 -5.19 13.91 5.11
N LEU A 467 -5.98 13.57 6.12
CA LEU A 467 -6.70 12.29 6.17
C LEU A 467 -7.74 12.19 5.05
N LEU A 468 -8.61 13.19 4.90
CA LEU A 468 -9.63 13.19 3.85
C LEU A 468 -9.03 13.13 2.44
N SER A 469 -7.87 13.75 2.22
CA SER A 469 -7.16 13.67 0.95
C SER A 469 -6.66 12.27 0.63
N SER A 470 -6.25 11.50 1.65
CA SER A 470 -5.90 10.08 1.46
C SER A 470 -7.12 9.19 1.22
N LEU A 471 -8.29 9.58 1.73
CA LEU A 471 -9.55 8.80 1.67
C LEU A 471 -10.40 9.07 0.42
N CYS A 472 -9.91 9.87 -0.53
CA CYS A 472 -10.63 10.25 -1.76
C CYS A 472 -10.12 9.58 -3.04
N GLU A 473 -9.34 8.50 -2.96
CA GLU A 473 -8.87 7.78 -4.16
C GLU A 473 -10.06 7.16 -4.90
N GLY A 474 -10.35 7.63 -6.13
CA GLY A 474 -11.45 7.13 -6.96
C GLY A 474 -12.71 8.01 -6.97
N THR A 475 -13.59 7.78 -7.95
CA THR A 475 -14.73 8.67 -8.22
C THR A 475 -15.75 8.68 -7.08
N TRP A 476 -16.09 7.50 -6.53
CA TRP A 476 -17.07 7.39 -5.44
C TRP A 476 -16.51 7.85 -4.08
N PRO A 477 -15.29 7.45 -3.65
CA PRO A 477 -14.69 8.00 -2.43
C PRO A 477 -14.52 9.52 -2.45
N ALA A 478 -14.19 10.12 -3.60
CA ALA A 478 -14.15 11.58 -3.74
C ALA A 478 -15.52 12.24 -3.50
N GLU A 479 -16.61 11.64 -4.01
CA GLU A 479 -17.98 12.10 -3.72
C GLU A 479 -18.33 11.97 -2.23
N CYS A 480 -17.92 10.87 -1.59
CA CYS A 480 -18.11 10.66 -0.15
C CYS A 480 -17.39 11.73 0.68
N VAL A 481 -16.12 12.03 0.38
CA VAL A 481 -15.34 13.07 1.06
C VAL A 481 -15.96 14.46 0.87
N TYR A 482 -16.35 14.80 -0.37
CA TYR A 482 -17.03 16.08 -0.65
C TYR A 482 -18.33 16.18 0.15
N THR A 483 -19.15 15.12 0.14
CA THR A 483 -20.43 15.09 0.87
C THR A 483 -20.23 15.14 2.38
N PHE A 484 -19.18 14.49 2.90
CA PHE A 484 -18.83 14.52 4.32
C PHE A 484 -18.51 15.95 4.78
N LEU A 485 -17.69 16.68 4.01
CA LEU A 485 -17.37 18.08 4.30
C LEU A 485 -18.57 19.00 4.10
N ASP A 486 -19.30 18.84 3.00
CA ASP A 486 -20.45 19.70 2.68
C ASP A 486 -21.58 19.56 3.72
N ARG A 487 -21.73 18.38 4.31
CA ARG A 487 -22.74 18.06 5.34
C ARG A 487 -22.19 18.02 6.77
N SER A 488 -20.99 18.57 7.01
CA SER A 488 -20.40 18.59 8.36
C SER A 488 -21.34 19.22 9.39
N VAL A 489 -21.46 18.63 10.59
CA VAL A 489 -22.57 18.90 11.54
C VAL A 489 -22.24 20.01 12.55
N GLY A 490 -21.18 20.77 12.35
CA GLY A 490 -20.85 21.86 13.26
C GLY A 490 -19.51 22.52 13.01
N ILE A 491 -19.32 23.68 13.63
CA ILE A 491 -18.04 24.37 13.74
C ILE A 491 -17.65 24.45 15.20
N SER A 492 -16.37 24.25 15.49
CA SER A 492 -15.83 24.43 16.83
C SER A 492 -15.19 25.80 17.01
N SER A 493 -15.35 26.39 18.19
CA SER A 493 -14.64 27.61 18.59
C SER A 493 -14.29 27.57 20.08
N LEU A 494 -13.30 28.39 20.48
CA LEU A 494 -13.01 28.62 21.90
C LEU A 494 -14.07 29.58 22.45
N PHE A 495 -14.63 29.22 23.61
CA PHE A 495 -15.67 29.98 24.28
C PHE A 495 -15.38 30.13 25.77
N GLU A 496 -15.62 31.32 26.30
CA GLU A 496 -15.42 31.62 27.72
C GLU A 496 -16.67 31.20 28.51
N ILE A 497 -16.50 30.31 29.49
CA ILE A 497 -17.57 29.79 30.35
C ILE A 497 -17.65 30.64 31.63
N SER A 498 -18.86 31.08 32.01
CA SER A 498 -19.09 31.75 33.29
C SER A 498 -18.94 30.76 34.46
N SER A 499 -18.34 31.22 35.56
CA SER A 499 -17.90 30.42 36.72
C SER A 499 -19.00 29.62 37.46
N ASP A 500 -20.28 29.89 37.20
CA ASP A 500 -21.40 29.27 37.92
C ASP A 500 -21.82 27.90 37.34
N LEU A 501 -21.19 27.45 36.24
CA LEU A 501 -21.53 26.23 35.51
C LEU A 501 -20.63 25.02 35.84
N LEU A 502 -19.65 25.16 36.74
CA LEU A 502 -18.60 24.15 37.02
C LEU A 502 -18.99 23.07 38.05
N ALA A 503 -20.29 22.88 38.33
CA ALA A 503 -20.74 21.85 39.25
C ALA A 503 -21.56 20.77 38.53
N ASP A 504 -21.00 19.55 38.55
CA ASP A 504 -21.49 18.25 38.08
C ASP A 504 -21.31 17.86 36.60
N ASP A 505 -20.83 16.63 36.47
CA ASP A 505 -20.39 15.88 35.31
C ASP A 505 -21.51 15.67 34.26
N VAL A 506 -21.10 15.44 33.00
CA VAL A 506 -21.90 15.11 31.79
C VAL A 506 -22.39 16.29 30.93
N SER A 507 -21.59 16.61 29.90
CA SER A 507 -21.97 17.32 28.65
C SER A 507 -22.79 18.61 28.84
N HIS A 508 -22.14 19.70 29.22
CA HIS A 508 -22.80 21.01 29.20
C HIS A 508 -23.10 21.43 27.76
N ILE A 509 -24.40 21.57 27.46
CA ILE A 509 -24.90 22.28 26.29
C ILE A 509 -24.92 23.76 26.66
N LEU A 510 -24.22 24.58 25.88
CA LEU A 510 -24.15 26.03 25.99
C LEU A 510 -25.00 26.67 24.89
N GLU A 511 -25.40 27.93 25.09
CA GLU A 511 -26.06 28.73 24.07
C GLU A 511 -25.28 30.03 23.86
N ALA A 512 -24.94 30.32 22.61
CA ALA A 512 -24.20 31.51 22.22
C ALA A 512 -25.05 32.76 22.48
N GLN A 513 -24.77 33.51 23.54
CA GLN A 513 -25.51 34.75 23.85
C GLN A 513 -25.26 35.86 22.82
N GLN A 514 -24.11 35.82 22.15
CA GLN A 514 -23.70 36.75 21.10
C GLN A 514 -23.11 35.95 19.93
N ALA A 515 -22.97 36.60 18.77
CA ALA A 515 -22.32 35.98 17.63
C ALA A 515 -20.87 35.60 17.99
N VAL A 516 -20.50 34.33 17.77
CA VAL A 516 -19.17 33.81 18.11
C VAL A 516 -18.34 33.75 16.86
N GLN A 517 -17.18 34.40 16.85
CA GLN A 517 -16.29 34.36 15.70
C GLN A 517 -15.74 32.95 15.48
N VAL A 518 -15.73 32.50 14.23
CA VAL A 518 -15.08 31.25 13.85
C VAL A 518 -13.56 31.46 13.83
N PRO A 519 -12.77 30.59 14.49
CA PRO A 519 -11.31 30.70 14.49
C PRO A 519 -10.75 30.67 13.07
N GLY A 520 -9.75 31.51 12.80
CA GLY A 520 -9.05 31.51 11.50
C GLY A 520 -9.80 32.19 10.35
N ILE A 521 -11.07 32.57 10.53
CA ILE A 521 -11.89 33.19 9.47
C ILE A 521 -12.37 34.57 9.85
N GLU A 522 -11.86 35.59 9.16
CA GLU A 522 -12.44 36.92 9.20
C GLU A 522 -13.82 36.92 8.55
N GLY A 523 -14.83 37.40 9.28
CA GLY A 523 -16.18 37.60 8.75
C GLY A 523 -17.13 36.41 8.87
N LEU A 524 -16.68 35.24 9.34
CA LEU A 524 -17.56 34.10 9.63
C LEU A 524 -17.91 34.03 11.12
N PHE A 525 -19.21 34.02 11.42
CA PHE A 525 -19.71 34.02 12.78
C PHE A 525 -20.77 32.93 12.97
N VAL A 526 -20.69 32.24 14.11
CA VAL A 526 -21.79 31.44 14.65
C VAL A 526 -22.86 32.40 15.16
N PRO A 527 -24.12 32.30 14.72
CA PRO A 527 -25.20 33.19 15.17
C PRO A 527 -25.46 33.12 16.68
N SER A 528 -25.98 34.22 17.25
CA SER A 528 -26.51 34.21 18.61
C SER A 528 -27.73 33.28 18.71
N GLY A 529 -27.88 32.56 19.82
CA GLY A 529 -28.93 31.57 20.05
C GLY A 529 -28.56 30.17 19.56
N THR A 530 -27.40 29.98 18.93
CA THR A 530 -26.92 28.67 18.53
C THR A 530 -26.48 27.88 19.76
N ARG A 531 -26.89 26.61 19.82
CA ARG A 531 -26.47 25.66 20.85
C ARG A 531 -25.10 25.10 20.53
N GLY A 532 -24.31 24.84 21.56
CA GLY A 532 -23.00 24.22 21.42
C GLY A 532 -22.75 23.20 22.50
N ARG A 533 -22.00 22.15 22.17
CA ARG A 533 -21.58 21.11 23.11
C ARG A 533 -20.13 21.35 23.50
N VAL A 534 -19.84 21.38 24.80
CA VAL A 534 -18.45 21.40 25.27
C VAL A 534 -17.75 20.09 24.89
N LEU A 535 -16.66 20.18 24.12
CA LEU A 535 -15.81 19.05 23.75
C LEU A 535 -14.72 18.81 24.80
N LYS A 536 -13.98 19.86 25.16
CA LYS A 536 -12.93 19.82 26.17
C LYS A 536 -12.75 21.18 26.83
N VAL A 537 -12.35 21.19 28.10
CA VAL A 537 -11.98 22.40 28.84
C VAL A 537 -10.47 22.63 28.64
N VAL A 538 -10.09 23.78 28.08
CA VAL A 538 -8.70 24.07 27.67
C VAL A 538 -7.99 25.00 28.67
N GLY A 539 -8.75 25.77 29.46
CA GLY A 539 -8.22 26.62 30.52
C GLY A 539 -9.21 26.79 31.67
N GLU A 540 -8.87 27.60 32.69
CA GLU A 540 -9.70 27.78 33.90
C GLU A 540 -11.14 28.23 33.60
N LYS A 541 -11.34 28.97 32.50
CA LYS A 541 -12.66 29.48 32.04
C LYS A 541 -12.87 29.35 30.54
N THR A 542 -12.03 28.62 29.82
CA THR A 542 -12.13 28.51 28.36
C THR A 542 -12.34 27.07 27.96
N ALA A 543 -13.34 26.83 27.14
CA ALA A 543 -13.62 25.52 26.59
C ALA A 543 -13.68 25.55 25.07
N LEU A 544 -13.33 24.42 24.48
CA LEU A 544 -13.62 24.14 23.09
C LEU A 544 -15.07 23.69 22.97
N VAL A 545 -15.86 24.43 22.22
CA VAL A 545 -17.30 24.19 22.05
C VAL A 545 -17.60 23.92 20.59
N ARG A 546 -18.29 22.81 20.30
CA ARG A 546 -18.82 22.48 18.98
C ARG A 546 -20.23 23.03 18.84
N TRP A 547 -20.43 24.00 17.96
CA TRP A 547 -21.70 24.65 17.72
C TRP A 547 -22.55 23.86 16.72
N GLU A 548 -23.86 23.79 16.96
CA GLU A 548 -24.89 23.29 16.03
C GLU A 548 -25.13 24.30 14.89
N TYR A 549 -24.04 24.74 14.26
CA TYR A 549 -24.01 25.61 13.10
C TYR A 549 -23.20 24.91 12.02
N SER A 550 -23.89 24.50 10.95
CA SER A 550 -23.36 23.62 9.90
C SER A 550 -23.21 24.35 8.57
N PRO A 551 -22.25 25.28 8.41
CA PRO A 551 -21.86 25.73 7.07
C PRO A 551 -21.17 24.58 6.33
N SER A 552 -21.09 24.69 4.99
CA SER A 552 -20.35 23.71 4.21
C SER A 552 -18.88 23.74 4.62
N GLY A 553 -18.31 22.61 5.05
CA GLY A 553 -16.90 22.51 5.41
C GLY A 553 -15.99 22.84 4.22
N VAL A 554 -16.42 22.51 3.00
CA VAL A 554 -15.72 22.91 1.77
C VAL A 554 -15.67 24.44 1.67
N TYR A 555 -16.77 25.13 1.97
CA TYR A 555 -16.80 26.59 1.98
C TYR A 555 -15.85 27.20 3.03
N VAL A 556 -15.81 26.64 4.24
CA VAL A 556 -14.89 27.07 5.31
C VAL A 556 -13.43 26.92 4.87
N LEU A 557 -13.07 25.80 4.23
CA LEU A 557 -11.72 25.58 3.68
C LEU A 557 -11.37 26.55 2.55
N LEU A 558 -12.32 26.87 1.67
CA LEU A 558 -12.11 27.86 0.61
C LEU A 558 -11.92 29.27 1.19
N LEU A 559 -12.66 29.64 2.23
CA LEU A 559 -12.46 30.90 2.94
C LEU A 559 -11.08 30.97 3.61
N HIS A 560 -10.64 29.89 4.28
CA HIS A 560 -9.28 29.78 4.80
C HIS A 560 -8.26 30.00 3.70
N LEU A 561 -8.38 29.28 2.58
CA LEU A 561 -7.44 29.39 1.47
C LEU A 561 -7.40 30.80 0.87
N ALA A 562 -8.54 31.50 0.81
CA ALA A 562 -8.61 32.89 0.35
C ALA A 562 -7.96 33.90 1.33
N GLN A 563 -8.03 33.63 2.63
CA GLN A 563 -7.51 34.51 3.70
C GLN A 563 -6.03 34.22 4.04
N ASP A 564 -5.63 32.95 4.03
CA ASP A 564 -4.26 32.47 4.27
C ASP A 564 -3.26 32.88 3.17
N MET A 565 -3.75 33.45 2.08
CA MET A 565 -2.95 34.24 1.14
C MET A 565 -2.13 35.36 1.83
N TYR A 566 -2.48 35.72 3.07
CA TYR A 566 -1.81 36.70 3.91
C TYR A 566 -1.19 36.14 5.20
N LEU A 567 -1.47 34.87 5.57
CA LEU A 567 -1.04 34.25 6.83
C LEU A 567 -0.04 33.11 6.56
N ASN A 568 0.98 33.00 7.42
CA ASN A 568 2.18 32.18 7.20
C ASN A 568 1.97 30.64 7.32
N ASN A 569 0.73 30.12 7.29
CA ASN A 569 0.46 28.68 7.46
C ASN A 569 0.59 27.89 6.14
N LYS A 570 1.84 27.65 5.73
CA LYS A 570 2.16 26.98 4.45
C LYS A 570 1.68 25.53 4.36
N GLU A 571 1.55 24.85 5.50
CA GLU A 571 1.20 23.44 5.56
C GLU A 571 -0.30 23.22 5.31
N GLU A 572 -1.16 24.04 5.93
CA GLU A 572 -2.61 24.00 5.73
C GLU A 572 -3.00 24.29 4.28
N VAL A 573 -2.37 25.30 3.66
CA VAL A 573 -2.56 25.64 2.24
C VAL A 573 -2.22 24.45 1.34
N PHE A 574 -1.10 23.77 1.61
CA PHE A 574 -0.67 22.62 0.83
C PHE A 574 -1.66 21.46 0.89
N PHE A 575 -2.06 21.02 2.09
CA PHE A 575 -2.96 19.88 2.22
C PHE A 575 -4.39 20.22 1.76
N THR A 576 -4.82 21.47 1.91
CA THR A 576 -6.12 21.91 1.39
C THR A 576 -6.13 21.86 -0.14
N LEU A 577 -5.07 22.35 -0.79
CA LEU A 577 -4.96 22.29 -2.24
C LEU A 577 -4.80 20.85 -2.76
N ASP A 578 -4.05 20.00 -2.06
CA ASP A 578 -3.94 18.58 -2.39
C ASP A 578 -5.31 17.88 -2.36
N LEU A 579 -6.11 18.13 -1.30
CA LEU A 579 -7.47 17.62 -1.20
C LEU A 579 -8.36 18.13 -2.35
N LEU A 580 -8.39 19.44 -2.60
CA LEU A 580 -9.20 20.02 -3.67
C LEU A 580 -8.80 19.48 -5.05
N ASN A 581 -7.50 19.40 -5.34
CA ASN A 581 -6.97 18.86 -6.58
C ASN A 581 -7.43 17.42 -6.82
N ARG A 582 -7.41 16.58 -5.78
CA ARG A 582 -7.81 15.18 -5.88
C ARG A 582 -9.32 15.04 -6.04
N LEU A 583 -10.11 15.78 -5.27
CA LEU A 583 -11.57 15.80 -5.40
C LEU A 583 -12.03 16.14 -6.83
N VAL A 584 -11.47 17.20 -7.43
CA VAL A 584 -11.85 17.59 -8.79
C VAL A 584 -11.34 16.61 -9.83
N SER A 585 -10.14 16.05 -9.65
CA SER A 585 -9.53 15.12 -10.59
C SER A 585 -10.25 13.77 -10.66
N PHE A 586 -10.74 13.25 -9.54
CA PHE A 586 -11.43 11.96 -9.51
C PHE A 586 -12.91 12.02 -9.86
N ASN A 587 -13.57 13.17 -9.68
CA ASN A 587 -15.00 13.29 -9.90
C ASN A 587 -15.40 14.64 -10.51
N THR A 588 -15.86 14.62 -11.76
CA THR A 588 -16.29 15.81 -12.50
C THR A 588 -17.57 16.44 -11.94
N ALA A 589 -18.48 15.66 -11.33
CA ALA A 589 -19.66 16.20 -10.68
C ALA A 589 -19.29 16.99 -9.41
N VAL A 590 -18.31 16.50 -8.64
CA VAL A 590 -17.72 17.25 -7.52
C VAL A 590 -17.07 18.54 -8.00
N CYS A 591 -16.36 18.52 -9.14
CA CYS A 591 -15.81 19.72 -9.75
C CYS A 591 -16.90 20.77 -10.09
N PHE A 592 -18.02 20.35 -10.68
CA PHE A 592 -19.17 21.23 -10.92
C PHE A 592 -19.75 21.80 -9.63
N ALA A 593 -19.99 20.94 -8.63
CA ALA A 593 -20.55 21.36 -7.35
C ALA A 593 -19.64 22.40 -6.67
N MET A 594 -18.32 22.16 -6.68
CA MET A 594 -17.32 23.05 -6.09
C MET A 594 -17.30 24.43 -6.77
N MET A 595 -17.40 24.49 -8.10
CA MET A 595 -17.50 25.77 -8.82
C MET A 595 -18.82 26.51 -8.55
N ASP A 596 -19.88 25.80 -8.16
CA ASP A 596 -21.22 26.35 -7.91
C ASP A 596 -21.45 26.73 -6.44
N ILE A 597 -20.52 26.44 -5.52
CA ILE A 597 -20.63 26.80 -4.08
C ILE A 597 -20.94 28.29 -3.88
N SER A 598 -20.40 29.16 -4.75
CA SER A 598 -20.66 30.60 -4.79
C SER A 598 -22.11 31.00 -5.09
N ASN A 599 -22.91 30.13 -5.69
CA ASN A 599 -24.33 30.38 -6.00
C ASN A 599 -25.28 29.84 -4.90
N SER A 600 -24.76 29.18 -3.87
CA SER A 600 -25.57 28.61 -2.78
C SER A 600 -26.13 29.70 -1.83
N MET A 601 -27.34 29.48 -1.31
CA MET A 601 -28.12 30.45 -0.53
C MET A 601 -27.45 30.99 0.76
N GLN A 602 -26.31 30.43 1.19
CA GLN A 602 -25.54 30.93 2.34
C GLN A 602 -24.94 32.33 2.08
N PHE A 603 -24.78 32.72 0.81
CA PHE A 603 -24.27 34.05 0.41
C PHE A 603 -25.20 35.22 0.77
N ARG A 604 -26.52 34.99 0.87
CA ARG A 604 -27.50 36.08 1.10
C ARG A 604 -27.70 36.46 2.56
N ALA A 605 -27.16 35.69 3.51
CA ALA A 605 -27.34 35.94 4.94
C ALA A 605 -26.26 36.86 5.55
N ILE A 606 -25.17 37.15 4.80
CA ILE A 606 -24.08 38.05 5.22
C ILE A 606 -24.38 39.52 4.84
N ASP A 607 -25.63 39.84 4.44
CA ASP A 607 -26.11 41.20 4.27
C ASP A 607 -26.54 41.81 5.62
N LEU A 608 -25.57 42.17 6.45
CA LEU A 608 -25.76 43.22 7.45
C LEU A 608 -24.68 44.28 7.27
N THR A 609 -25.09 45.33 6.55
CA THR A 609 -24.51 46.69 6.55
C THR A 609 -23.15 46.89 5.92
N ASN A 610 -23.10 46.91 4.58
CA ASN A 610 -22.60 48.07 3.80
C ASN A 610 -22.67 47.77 2.29
N GLU A 611 -23.32 48.67 1.55
CA GLU A 611 -23.31 48.69 0.09
C GLU A 611 -21.87 48.79 -0.43
N GLN A 612 -21.55 48.00 -1.45
CA GLN A 612 -20.25 47.82 -2.13
C GLN A 612 -19.30 46.82 -1.44
N VAL A 613 -19.54 45.52 -1.66
CA VAL A 613 -18.63 44.58 -2.34
C VAL A 613 -19.37 43.24 -2.42
N GLU A 614 -19.95 42.91 -3.59
CA GLU A 614 -20.33 41.53 -3.92
C GLU A 614 -19.03 40.70 -4.05
N LYS A 615 -18.47 40.25 -2.92
CA LYS A 615 -17.33 39.32 -2.90
C LYS A 615 -17.85 37.90 -3.12
N ASN A 616 -18.40 37.64 -4.31
CA ASN A 616 -18.64 36.26 -4.74
C ASN A 616 -17.29 35.54 -4.72
N VAL A 617 -17.12 34.53 -3.87
CA VAL A 617 -15.90 33.72 -3.81
C VAL A 617 -15.93 32.79 -5.02
N TRP A 618 -15.49 33.29 -6.17
CA TRP A 618 -15.28 32.46 -7.34
C TRP A 618 -14.06 31.58 -7.10
N VAL A 619 -14.28 30.28 -6.87
CA VAL A 619 -13.20 29.31 -6.61
C VAL A 619 -12.09 29.41 -7.68
N VAL A 620 -12.48 29.60 -8.94
CA VAL A 620 -11.55 29.81 -10.06
C VAL A 620 -10.66 31.04 -9.84
N GLU A 621 -11.24 32.17 -9.42
CA GLU A 621 -10.48 33.41 -9.17
C GLU A 621 -9.55 33.27 -7.98
N MET A 622 -10.02 32.59 -6.92
CA MET A 622 -9.22 32.30 -5.74
C MET A 622 -7.99 31.44 -6.09
N ILE A 623 -8.17 30.35 -6.84
CA ILE A 623 -7.06 29.49 -7.30
C ILE A 623 -6.12 30.27 -8.22
N CYS A 624 -6.64 31.10 -9.13
CA CYS A 624 -5.81 31.96 -10.00
C CYS A 624 -4.96 32.95 -9.18
N ASN A 625 -5.55 33.59 -8.18
CA ASN A 625 -4.86 34.51 -7.29
C ASN A 625 -3.81 33.79 -6.44
N LEU A 626 -4.11 32.58 -5.97
CA LEU A 626 -3.17 31.75 -5.22
C LEU A 626 -1.95 31.44 -6.07
N VAL A 627 -2.14 30.85 -7.24
CA VAL A 627 -1.04 30.52 -8.17
C VAL A 627 -0.19 31.74 -8.49
N LYS A 628 -0.83 32.91 -8.68
CA LYS A 628 -0.14 34.17 -8.95
C LYS A 628 0.72 34.67 -7.78
N ASN A 629 0.46 34.28 -6.54
CA ASN A 629 1.14 34.83 -5.36
C ASN A 629 2.14 33.85 -4.69
N LEU A 630 2.38 32.67 -5.26
CA LEU A 630 3.27 31.64 -4.69
C LEU A 630 4.77 32.00 -4.67
N PRO A 631 5.52 31.71 -3.58
CA PRO A 631 6.95 31.98 -3.52
C PRO A 631 7.75 31.23 -4.60
N LEU A 632 8.83 31.82 -5.10
CA LEU A 632 9.74 31.19 -6.08
C LEU A 632 10.68 30.18 -5.38
N ASN A 633 10.16 29.00 -5.06
CA ASN A 633 10.90 27.86 -4.49
C ASN A 633 10.21 26.53 -4.86
N SER A 634 10.82 25.40 -4.51
CA SER A 634 10.29 24.05 -4.79
C SER A 634 8.86 23.84 -4.28
N HIS A 635 8.57 24.30 -3.06
CA HIS A 635 7.23 24.26 -2.47
C HIS A 635 6.20 25.08 -3.26
N GLY A 636 6.57 26.29 -3.70
CA GLY A 636 5.73 27.10 -4.57
C GLY A 636 5.51 26.48 -5.95
N ALA A 637 6.49 25.79 -6.51
CA ALA A 637 6.33 25.03 -7.75
C ALA A 637 5.34 23.86 -7.60
N ALA A 638 5.38 23.13 -6.48
CA ALA A 638 4.44 22.06 -6.18
C ALA A 638 2.99 22.59 -6.01
N LEU A 639 2.81 23.68 -5.26
CA LEU A 639 1.50 24.34 -5.12
C LEU A 639 0.98 24.87 -6.47
N MET A 640 1.87 25.39 -7.31
CA MET A 640 1.52 25.85 -8.65
C MET A 640 1.06 24.69 -9.53
N SER A 641 1.72 23.53 -9.46
CA SER A 641 1.30 22.32 -10.17
C SER A 641 -0.12 21.91 -9.79
N MET A 642 -0.44 21.86 -8.49
CA MET A 642 -1.78 21.52 -8.01
C MET A 642 -2.82 22.54 -8.48
N GLY A 643 -2.52 23.84 -8.36
CA GLY A 643 -3.42 24.91 -8.80
C GLY A 643 -3.70 24.87 -10.31
N VAL A 644 -2.68 24.63 -11.14
CA VAL A 644 -2.84 24.49 -12.60
C VAL A 644 -3.64 23.24 -12.94
N LYS A 645 -3.42 22.10 -12.27
CA LYS A 645 -4.23 20.88 -12.45
C LYS A 645 -5.70 21.12 -12.13
N ILE A 646 -6.00 21.77 -11.00
CA ILE A 646 -7.38 22.15 -10.63
C ILE A 646 -8.01 22.99 -11.75
N LEU A 647 -7.31 24.03 -12.22
CA LEU A 647 -7.80 24.88 -13.30
C LEU A 647 -7.98 24.12 -14.61
N GLY A 648 -7.10 23.17 -14.93
CA GLY A 648 -7.21 22.32 -16.11
C GLY A 648 -8.46 21.44 -16.07
N VAL A 649 -8.78 20.84 -14.92
CA VAL A 649 -10.01 20.07 -14.74
C VAL A 649 -11.25 20.97 -14.77
N MET A 650 -11.21 22.12 -14.09
CA MET A 650 -12.31 23.10 -14.14
C MET A 650 -12.54 23.65 -15.55
N LEU A 651 -11.49 23.79 -16.37
CA LEU A 651 -11.58 24.22 -17.76
C LEU A 651 -12.40 23.24 -18.59
N ILE A 652 -12.29 21.93 -18.34
CA ILE A 652 -13.11 20.91 -19.00
C ILE A 652 -14.59 21.10 -18.65
N CYS A 653 -14.88 21.46 -17.38
CA CYS A 653 -16.24 21.65 -16.88
C CYS A 653 -16.86 22.98 -17.31
N SER A 654 -16.12 24.10 -17.29
CA SER A 654 -16.60 25.44 -17.64
C SER A 654 -15.57 26.25 -18.44
N PRO A 655 -15.38 25.94 -19.73
CA PRO A 655 -14.30 26.51 -20.54
C PRO A 655 -14.32 28.04 -20.60
N SER A 656 -15.49 28.64 -20.81
CA SER A 656 -15.65 30.09 -21.00
C SER A 656 -15.32 30.88 -19.73
N ASN A 657 -15.78 30.41 -18.58
CA ASN A 657 -15.60 31.11 -17.31
C ASN A 657 -14.15 30.98 -16.84
N VAL A 658 -13.58 29.77 -16.89
CA VAL A 658 -12.21 29.53 -16.46
C VAL A 658 -11.21 30.25 -17.35
N THR A 659 -11.40 30.22 -18.68
CA THR A 659 -10.53 30.97 -19.62
C THR A 659 -10.56 32.46 -19.35
N ALA A 660 -11.74 33.05 -19.16
CA ALA A 660 -11.87 34.50 -18.91
C ALA A 660 -11.18 34.92 -17.61
N VAL A 661 -11.37 34.17 -16.53
CA VAL A 661 -10.76 34.46 -15.22
C VAL A 661 -9.24 34.24 -15.27
N ALA A 662 -8.77 33.13 -15.87
CA ALA A 662 -7.36 32.82 -15.98
C ALA A 662 -6.59 33.85 -16.83
N LEU A 663 -7.20 34.34 -17.93
CA LEU A 663 -6.65 35.43 -18.74
C LEU A 663 -6.60 36.74 -17.95
N ASN A 664 -7.67 37.11 -17.25
CA ASN A 664 -7.69 38.31 -16.41
C ASN A 664 -6.65 38.27 -15.28
N ALA A 665 -6.37 37.08 -14.73
CA ALA A 665 -5.37 36.89 -13.70
C ALA A 665 -3.92 37.02 -14.22
N ASN A 666 -3.70 36.95 -15.55
CA ASN A 666 -2.38 36.89 -16.21
C ASN A 666 -1.51 35.72 -15.69
N LEU A 667 -2.09 34.54 -15.48
CA LEU A 667 -1.39 33.37 -14.90
C LEU A 667 -0.12 32.95 -15.66
N PHE A 668 -0.15 33.03 -16.99
CA PHE A 668 0.91 32.55 -17.87
C PHE A 668 1.80 33.67 -18.44
N ASP A 669 1.70 34.91 -17.92
CA ASP A 669 2.44 36.08 -18.41
C ASP A 669 2.40 36.19 -19.96
N ILE A 670 1.25 35.90 -20.57
CA ILE A 670 1.07 35.99 -22.03
C ILE A 670 1.02 37.47 -22.38
N THR A 671 2.17 38.05 -22.72
CA THR A 671 2.19 39.32 -23.44
C THR A 671 1.60 39.09 -24.82
N LEU A 672 0.29 39.21 -24.95
CA LEU A 672 -0.33 39.50 -26.23
C LEU A 672 0.22 40.86 -26.64
N GLN A 673 1.27 40.87 -27.47
CA GLN A 673 1.65 42.07 -28.21
C GLN A 673 0.52 42.37 -29.20
N THR A 674 -0.59 42.92 -28.70
CA THR A 674 -1.52 43.67 -29.54
C THR A 674 -0.83 44.99 -29.86
N ALA A 675 0.00 44.96 -30.91
CA ALA A 675 0.51 46.17 -31.53
C ALA A 675 -0.69 47.00 -31.99
N VAL A 676 -0.96 48.07 -31.24
CA VAL A 676 -1.75 49.20 -31.71
C VAL A 676 -0.97 49.79 -32.90
N PHE A 677 -1.38 49.47 -34.13
CA PHE A 677 -1.60 50.36 -35.27
C PHE A 677 -1.58 49.61 -36.62
N SER A 678 -2.60 49.94 -37.41
CA SER A 678 -2.73 49.83 -38.87
C SER A 678 -3.29 48.54 -39.50
N VAL A 679 -4.41 48.79 -40.17
CA VAL A 679 -5.16 48.01 -41.15
C VAL A 679 -4.26 47.43 -42.25
N SER A 680 -4.18 46.11 -42.39
CA SER A 680 -4.34 45.40 -43.67
C SER A 680 -4.27 43.88 -43.50
N SER A 681 -5.35 43.22 -43.93
CA SER A 681 -5.51 41.84 -44.43
C SER A 681 -4.36 40.83 -44.30
N ASN A 682 -4.75 39.65 -43.79
CA ASN A 682 -4.19 38.32 -44.04
C ASN A 682 -2.71 38.13 -43.77
N ASP A 683 -2.37 37.68 -42.55
CA ASP A 683 -1.34 36.67 -42.35
C ASP A 683 -1.59 35.93 -41.03
N LEU A 684 -1.48 34.59 -41.08
CA LEU A 684 -1.49 33.68 -39.95
C LEU A 684 -0.29 33.99 -39.05
N SER A 685 -0.44 34.87 -38.05
CA SER A 685 0.59 35.01 -37.03
C SER A 685 0.41 33.93 -35.95
N SER A 686 1.15 32.84 -36.10
CA SER A 686 1.52 31.98 -34.98
C SER A 686 2.26 32.85 -33.96
N GLY A 687 1.55 33.38 -32.95
CA GLY A 687 2.19 34.05 -31.83
C GLY A 687 3.14 33.04 -31.17
N SER A 688 4.43 33.36 -31.11
CA SER A 688 5.39 32.55 -30.39
C SER A 688 5.03 32.61 -28.89
N TRP A 689 4.66 31.47 -28.32
CA TRP A 689 4.39 31.29 -26.89
C TRP A 689 5.72 31.28 -26.15
N LEU A 690 6.40 32.42 -26.06
CA LEU A 690 7.58 32.55 -25.22
C LEU A 690 7.10 32.64 -23.77
N LEU A 691 7.17 31.53 -23.04
CA LEU A 691 7.09 31.50 -21.59
C LEU A 691 8.15 32.47 -21.05
N SER A 692 7.71 33.64 -20.58
CA SER A 692 8.60 34.66 -20.02
C SER A 692 8.18 34.95 -18.58
N GLY A 693 9.11 35.43 -17.77
CA GLY A 693 8.78 35.86 -16.40
C GLY A 693 8.78 34.74 -15.36
N ARG A 694 7.73 34.71 -14.52
CA ARG A 694 7.68 33.93 -13.27
C ARG A 694 7.53 32.43 -13.50
N LEU A 695 6.66 32.03 -14.44
CA LEU A 695 6.39 30.63 -14.74
C LEU A 695 7.63 29.91 -15.27
N ALA A 696 8.39 30.53 -16.17
CA ALA A 696 9.65 29.98 -16.67
C ALA A 696 10.67 29.71 -15.54
N ARG A 697 10.75 30.61 -14.55
CA ARG A 697 11.59 30.40 -13.36
C ARG A 697 11.06 29.28 -12.47
N MET A 698 9.74 29.18 -12.31
CA MET A 698 9.12 28.13 -11.52
C MET A 698 9.32 26.74 -12.15
N LEU A 699 9.21 26.64 -13.47
CA LEU A 699 9.50 25.41 -14.23
C LEU A 699 10.97 24.99 -14.12
N LEU A 700 11.90 25.95 -14.16
CA LEU A 700 13.31 25.66 -13.90
C LEU A 700 13.54 25.13 -12.48
N ILE A 701 12.93 25.76 -11.47
CA ILE A 701 13.00 25.30 -10.08
C ILE A 701 12.39 23.89 -9.94
N ASP A 702 11.27 23.61 -10.60
CA ASP A 702 10.63 22.30 -10.63
C ASP A 702 11.59 21.24 -11.20
N CYS A 703 12.25 21.54 -12.32
CA CYS A 703 13.24 20.65 -12.93
C CYS A 703 14.51 20.44 -12.11
N GLU A 704 14.93 21.43 -11.33
CA GLU A 704 16.15 21.35 -10.53
C GLU A 704 15.95 20.78 -9.12
N GLN A 705 14.75 20.95 -8.53
CA GLN A 705 14.53 20.76 -7.08
C GLN A 705 13.34 19.87 -6.71
N ASN A 706 12.41 19.55 -7.62
CA ASN A 706 11.33 18.60 -7.37
C ASN A 706 11.66 17.23 -7.98
N SER A 707 10.89 16.18 -7.62
CA SER A 707 11.14 14.80 -8.02
C SER A 707 11.29 14.62 -9.55
N ASN A 708 11.87 13.49 -9.97
CA ASN A 708 12.16 13.14 -11.37
C ASN A 708 10.98 13.22 -12.37
N ASP A 709 9.75 13.48 -11.89
CA ASP A 709 8.52 13.51 -12.67
C ASP A 709 8.09 14.91 -13.15
N TYR A 710 8.84 15.98 -12.82
CA TYR A 710 8.59 17.34 -13.32
C TYR A 710 7.11 17.79 -13.22
N PRO A 711 6.49 17.72 -12.02
CA PRO A 711 5.05 17.77 -11.87
C PRO A 711 4.43 19.08 -12.39
N LEU A 712 5.11 20.22 -12.27
CA LEU A 712 4.62 21.48 -12.80
C LEU A 712 4.66 21.50 -14.33
N THR A 713 5.71 20.94 -14.93
CA THR A 713 5.85 20.84 -16.39
C THR A 713 4.75 19.97 -17.00
N ILE A 714 4.41 18.85 -16.37
CA ILE A 714 3.30 17.99 -16.82
C ILE A 714 1.93 18.68 -16.65
N SER A 715 1.81 19.57 -15.65
CA SER A 715 0.53 20.23 -15.33
C SER A 715 0.19 21.37 -16.28
N VAL A 716 1.21 22.12 -16.73
CA VAL A 716 1.11 23.25 -17.68
C VAL A 716 0.90 22.73 -19.10
#